data_AF-A0A7L3CEI2-F1
#
_entry.id   AF-A0A7L3CEI2-F1
#
_cell.length_a   1.000
_cell.length_b   1.000
_cell.length_c   1.000
_cell.angle_alpha   90.00
_cell.angle_beta   90.00
_cell.angle_gamma   90.00
#
_symmetry.space_group_name_H-M   'P 1'
#
loop_
_entity.id
_entity.type
_entity.pdbx_description
1 polymer ?
#
loop_
_entity_poly.entity_id
_entity_poly.type
_entity_poly.pdbx_seq_one_letter_code
_entity_poly.pdbx_strand_id
1 'polypeptide(L)'
;TFSSLTYAHLKMEYCEKSTLRDTIDQGLYEDTSRLWRLFREILDGLAYIHEKGMIHRDLKPVNIFLDSDDHVKIGDFGLATDHPASAVSTAESNLTGMVGTALYVSPEVQGSTKSTYNQKVDLFSLGIIFFEMSYHPMSTASERIFVLGQLRLPTIVFPEDFDEVKHAKQRSVITWLLNHDPAARPTAVELLKSEHLPPPQMEESELHEVLHHTLANVDGKAYRTMMSQIFSQRISPATDYTYDSDILKGSFSVWAAKIQQHVCETVSRIFKRHGAIKLHTPLLMPRNKKLYEHNEASYFMDHSGMLVMLPYDLRIPFARFVARNNISNLKRYCIERVFRPRKLDRCHPKELLECAFDIITSTGNSFLPIAETIYAISEIIQEFSVLQERNYSIYLNHTALLKAILLHCGIPEDKLNQVYIILYDAVTEKLTKREVEAKFCNLSLTSNSLSRLYRFIEQKGEASNVFPFLNTMIKQKPGVTQLLKHGMKDLEEIIGLLKQLGIKLQVSINLGLVYKIQQHNGIIFQFIAYIKRRQRTVPEILAAGGRYDHLIPQFRGPQTVGPVPSAVGVSIAIDKITAAVSTVEDSVSVSSCDLLVVSVGQMSMGRAINIVQKLWTAGIPAEIMYDWSQSQEELQEYCRCSGITYVALVSHKEGSHVKVKSFEKDRQTEKRILESDLLDHLIQKLKTKICDERCSRETSDNLLVPNQKGSFTNTSGVFESHGTLVVPNVSVIAPEKLSASARRRQEIQVQTRLQTFISSLQQKTSEIEILAVDLPKATVIHFLSLEFDGDRQAFDATVRQLMSRWPKQRCSYLQAICDEIYSIKMEKR
;
A
#
# COMPACT_ATOMS: atom_id res chain seq x y z
N THR A 1 -89.65 24.22 5.97
CA THR A 1 -88.37 24.92 6.20
C THR A 1 -87.43 23.98 6.92
N PHE A 2 -86.12 24.08 6.60
CA PHE A 2 -84.96 23.27 7.01
C PHE A 2 -84.61 22.03 6.17
N SER A 3 -83.79 22.30 5.14
CA SER A 3 -82.89 21.37 4.47
C SER A 3 -81.75 20.95 5.40
N SER A 4 -81.57 19.66 5.65
CA SER A 4 -80.43 19.11 6.40
C SER A 4 -79.16 19.19 5.56
N LEU A 5 -78.23 20.08 5.91
CA LEU A 5 -76.87 20.06 5.38
C LEU A 5 -76.16 18.77 5.83
N THR A 6 -75.71 17.98 4.86
CA THR A 6 -74.84 16.83 5.09
C THR A 6 -73.40 17.34 5.13
N TYR A 7 -72.72 17.23 6.27
CA TYR A 7 -71.30 17.60 6.38
C TYR A 7 -70.43 16.40 6.03
N ALA A 8 -69.48 16.58 5.10
CA ALA A 8 -68.42 15.63 4.83
C ALA A 8 -67.17 16.03 5.64
N HIS A 9 -66.64 15.10 6.44
CA HIS A 9 -65.39 15.31 7.18
C HIS A 9 -64.24 14.60 6.46
N LEU A 10 -63.34 15.37 5.86
CA LEU A 10 -62.08 14.87 5.28
C LEU A 10 -60.98 14.89 6.36
N LYS A 11 -60.32 13.76 6.55
CA LYS A 11 -59.15 13.63 7.43
C LYS A 11 -57.91 13.45 6.57
N MET A 12 -56.97 14.41 6.64
CA MET A 12 -55.73 14.41 5.86
C MET A 12 -54.52 14.31 6.80
N GLU A 13 -53.38 13.92 6.26
CA GLU A 13 -52.09 13.93 6.96
C GLU A 13 -51.69 15.37 7.32
N TYR A 14 -51.17 15.59 8.53
CA TYR A 14 -50.68 16.89 8.97
C TYR A 14 -49.22 17.05 8.54
N CYS A 15 -48.96 18.01 7.64
CA CYS A 15 -47.60 18.38 7.26
C CYS A 15 -47.08 19.39 8.30
N GLU A 16 -46.15 18.96 9.17
CA GLU A 16 -45.62 19.77 10.28
C GLU A 16 -44.79 20.97 9.82
N LYS A 17 -44.18 20.90 8.62
CA LYS A 17 -43.49 22.03 8.00
C LYS A 17 -44.45 22.82 7.12
N SER A 18 -44.19 24.12 7.11
CA SER A 18 -44.92 25.16 6.41
C SER A 18 -45.09 24.90 4.90
N THR A 19 -45.88 25.72 4.20
CA THR A 19 -46.09 25.57 2.76
C THR A 19 -44.82 25.91 1.95
N LEU A 20 -44.80 25.56 0.66
CA LEU A 20 -43.76 26.02 -0.26
C LEU A 20 -43.71 27.56 -0.30
N ARG A 21 -44.86 28.24 -0.13
CA ARG A 21 -44.88 29.71 -0.03
C ARG A 21 -44.00 30.21 1.11
N ASP A 22 -44.17 29.66 2.30
CA ASP A 22 -43.39 30.04 3.47
C ASP A 22 -41.90 29.78 3.25
N THR A 23 -41.57 28.68 2.56
CA THR A 23 -40.18 28.31 2.23
C THR A 23 -39.55 29.28 1.22
N ILE A 24 -40.30 29.73 0.22
CA ILE A 24 -39.87 30.77 -0.73
C ILE A 24 -39.60 32.08 0.04
N ASP A 25 -40.52 32.49 0.91
CA ASP A 25 -40.42 33.73 1.69
C ASP A 25 -39.24 33.71 2.69
N GLN A 26 -38.82 32.52 3.13
CA GLN A 26 -37.64 32.30 3.97
C GLN A 26 -36.31 32.22 3.21
N GLY A 27 -36.29 32.50 1.90
CA GLY A 27 -35.05 32.63 1.12
C GLY A 27 -34.58 31.35 0.42
N LEU A 28 -35.49 30.50 -0.05
CA LEU A 28 -35.14 29.27 -0.80
C LEU A 28 -34.15 29.49 -1.96
N TYR A 29 -34.21 30.65 -2.61
CA TYR A 29 -33.33 31.01 -3.74
C TYR A 29 -31.83 30.99 -3.39
N GLU A 30 -31.47 31.08 -2.11
CA GLU A 30 -30.07 31.03 -1.64
C GLU A 30 -29.52 29.58 -1.62
N ASP A 31 -30.39 28.57 -1.44
CA ASP A 31 -30.01 27.16 -1.41
C ASP A 31 -30.41 26.46 -2.72
N THR A 32 -29.50 26.55 -3.69
CA THR A 32 -29.72 25.95 -5.03
C THR A 32 -29.90 24.44 -4.97
N SER A 33 -29.27 23.73 -4.02
CA SER A 33 -29.38 22.27 -3.92
C SER A 33 -30.76 21.86 -3.44
N ARG A 34 -31.25 22.49 -2.37
CA ARG A 34 -32.61 22.28 -1.84
C ARG A 34 -33.68 22.69 -2.86
N LEU A 35 -33.50 23.83 -3.52
CA LEU A 35 -34.40 24.32 -4.57
C LEU A 35 -34.59 23.28 -5.69
N TRP A 36 -33.51 22.75 -6.25
CA TRP A 36 -33.61 21.75 -7.33
C TRP A 36 -34.18 20.42 -6.86
N ARG A 37 -33.89 20.00 -5.62
CA ARG A 37 -34.50 18.80 -5.01
C ARG A 37 -36.02 18.96 -4.90
N LEU A 38 -36.50 20.05 -4.29
CA LEU A 38 -37.93 20.34 -4.15
C LEU A 38 -38.61 20.47 -5.51
N PHE A 39 -37.98 21.17 -6.48
CA PHE A 39 -38.53 21.29 -7.82
C PHE A 39 -38.71 19.92 -8.51
N ARG A 40 -37.71 19.03 -8.36
CA ARG A 40 -37.77 17.66 -8.89
C ARG A 40 -38.89 16.86 -8.23
N GLU A 41 -39.04 16.93 -6.91
CA GLU A 41 -40.11 16.21 -6.19
C GLU A 41 -41.51 16.72 -6.58
N ILE A 42 -41.70 18.04 -6.78
CA ILE A 42 -42.96 18.59 -7.33
C ILE A 42 -43.23 18.00 -8.72
N LEU A 43 -42.20 17.90 -9.56
CA LEU A 43 -42.31 17.37 -10.91
C LEU A 43 -42.61 15.87 -10.94
N ASP A 44 -42.00 15.08 -10.06
CA ASP A 44 -42.30 13.66 -9.85
C ASP A 44 -43.75 13.47 -9.38
N GLY A 45 -44.23 14.32 -8.46
CA GLY A 45 -45.62 14.34 -8.02
C GLY A 45 -46.61 14.65 -9.14
N LEU A 46 -46.32 15.66 -9.97
CA LEU A 46 -47.14 15.99 -11.14
C LEU A 46 -47.12 14.88 -12.20
N ALA A 47 -45.97 14.25 -12.45
CA ALA A 47 -45.87 13.12 -13.37
C ALA A 47 -46.80 11.97 -12.94
N TYR A 48 -46.85 11.68 -11.63
CA TYR A 48 -47.77 10.70 -11.07
C TYR A 48 -49.25 11.10 -11.21
N ILE A 49 -49.61 12.34 -10.86
CA ILE A 49 -50.98 12.85 -10.99
C ILE A 49 -51.44 12.75 -12.45
N HIS A 50 -50.59 13.16 -13.40
CA HIS A 50 -50.89 13.14 -14.83
C HIS A 50 -50.95 11.72 -15.40
N GLU A 51 -50.12 10.78 -14.91
CA GLU A 51 -50.20 9.35 -15.27
C GLU A 51 -51.55 8.75 -14.87
N LYS A 52 -52.12 9.19 -13.73
CA LYS A 52 -53.46 8.79 -13.31
C LYS A 52 -54.59 9.47 -14.08
N GLY A 53 -54.28 10.31 -15.08
CA GLY A 53 -55.26 11.03 -15.89
C GLY A 53 -55.86 12.26 -15.21
N MET A 54 -55.35 12.65 -14.05
CA MET A 54 -55.82 13.82 -13.30
C MET A 54 -55.06 15.08 -13.72
N ILE A 55 -55.73 16.24 -13.64
CA ILE A 55 -55.12 17.57 -13.82
C ILE A 55 -55.40 18.38 -12.55
N HIS A 56 -54.38 19.03 -11.97
CA HIS A 56 -54.51 19.73 -10.69
C HIS A 56 -55.29 21.06 -10.79
N ARG A 57 -54.96 21.90 -11.79
CA ARG A 57 -55.60 23.18 -12.16
C ARG A 57 -55.51 24.36 -11.19
N ASP A 58 -55.23 24.11 -9.91
CA ASP A 58 -54.98 25.17 -8.90
C ASP A 58 -53.59 25.04 -8.26
N LEU A 59 -52.56 24.75 -9.09
CA LEU A 59 -51.21 24.59 -8.59
C LEU A 59 -50.61 25.97 -8.25
N LYS A 60 -50.27 26.16 -6.97
CA LYS A 60 -49.66 27.39 -6.42
C LYS A 60 -48.85 27.05 -5.16
N PRO A 61 -47.91 27.90 -4.72
CA PRO A 61 -47.02 27.57 -3.60
C PRO A 61 -47.73 27.27 -2.27
N VAL A 62 -48.93 27.82 -2.04
CA VAL A 62 -49.71 27.52 -0.83
C VAL A 62 -50.39 26.14 -0.84
N ASN A 63 -50.49 25.50 -2.01
CA ASN A 63 -51.07 24.16 -2.20
C ASN A 63 -49.98 23.06 -2.30
N ILE A 64 -48.71 23.44 -2.09
CA ILE A 64 -47.58 22.52 -2.03
C ILE A 64 -47.05 22.56 -0.59
N PHE A 65 -47.05 21.41 0.07
CA PHE A 65 -46.71 21.25 1.48
C PHE A 65 -45.36 20.55 1.63
N LEU A 66 -44.69 20.77 2.76
CA LEU A 66 -43.47 20.07 3.13
C LEU A 66 -43.70 19.23 4.39
N ASP A 67 -43.28 17.98 4.40
CA ASP A 67 -43.38 17.13 5.60
C ASP A 67 -42.23 17.37 6.59
N SER A 68 -42.19 16.60 7.69
CA SER A 68 -41.17 16.69 8.74
C SER A 68 -39.75 16.50 8.23
N ASP A 69 -39.58 15.80 7.12
CA ASP A 69 -38.28 15.44 6.52
C ASP A 69 -37.92 16.35 5.34
N ASP A 70 -38.71 17.41 5.10
CA ASP A 70 -38.50 18.38 4.00
C ASP A 70 -38.81 17.81 2.60
N HIS A 71 -39.71 16.82 2.51
CA HIS A 71 -40.22 16.31 1.23
C HIS A 71 -41.54 16.95 0.81
N VAL A 72 -41.72 17.06 -0.50
CA VAL A 72 -42.88 17.69 -1.13
C VAL A 72 -44.12 16.79 -1.08
N LYS A 73 -45.25 17.40 -0.72
CA LYS A 73 -46.60 16.83 -0.87
C LYS A 73 -47.48 17.82 -1.63
N ILE A 74 -48.08 17.40 -2.73
CA ILE A 74 -49.05 18.23 -3.48
C ILE A 74 -50.44 18.01 -2.88
N GLY A 75 -51.14 19.08 -2.53
CA GLY A 75 -52.47 19.02 -1.91
C GLY A 75 -53.46 20.00 -2.53
N ASP A 76 -54.70 20.00 -1.99
CA ASP A 76 -55.83 20.83 -2.45
C ASP A 76 -56.26 20.59 -3.91
N PHE A 77 -56.85 19.42 -4.13
CA PHE A 77 -57.43 18.98 -5.40
C PHE A 77 -58.85 19.52 -5.65
N GLY A 78 -59.26 20.61 -5.00
CA GLY A 78 -60.65 21.13 -5.04
C GLY A 78 -61.15 21.51 -6.45
N LEU A 79 -60.24 21.70 -7.40
CA LEU A 79 -60.53 22.00 -8.82
C LEU A 79 -60.01 20.91 -9.78
N ALA A 80 -59.51 19.79 -9.26
CA ALA A 80 -58.94 18.72 -10.06
C ALA A 80 -60.02 17.93 -10.81
N THR A 81 -59.70 17.38 -11.98
CA THR A 81 -60.64 16.57 -12.76
C THR A 81 -59.95 15.54 -13.64
N ASP A 82 -60.72 14.51 -13.99
CA ASP A 82 -60.34 13.39 -14.88
C ASP A 82 -60.73 13.64 -16.35
N HIS A 83 -61.44 14.74 -16.65
CA HIS A 83 -61.95 15.03 -18.00
C HIS A 83 -61.51 16.39 -18.56
N PRO A 84 -60.83 16.42 -19.72
CA PRO A 84 -60.38 17.66 -20.38
C PRO A 84 -61.50 18.48 -21.04
N ALA A 85 -62.77 18.07 -20.94
CA ALA A 85 -63.87 18.59 -21.77
C ALA A 85 -65.18 18.97 -21.05
N SER A 86 -65.21 19.17 -19.73
CA SER A 86 -66.43 19.66 -19.06
C SER A 86 -66.16 20.89 -18.20
N ALA A 87 -66.55 22.05 -18.70
CA ALA A 87 -66.78 23.24 -17.88
C ALA A 87 -68.28 23.49 -17.84
N VAL A 88 -68.87 23.58 -16.64
CA VAL A 88 -69.40 24.82 -16.05
C VAL A 88 -70.00 24.41 -14.70
N SER A 89 -69.37 24.83 -13.60
CA SER A 89 -70.09 25.12 -12.37
C SER A 89 -69.63 26.47 -11.88
N THR A 90 -70.45 27.48 -12.17
CA THR A 90 -70.42 28.81 -11.57
C THR A 90 -70.51 28.69 -10.04
N ALA A 91 -69.38 28.87 -9.37
CA ALA A 91 -69.33 29.15 -7.94
C ALA A 91 -68.93 30.61 -7.75
N GLU A 92 -69.93 31.45 -7.52
CA GLU A 92 -69.75 32.81 -7.01
C GLU A 92 -69.21 32.73 -5.57
N SER A 93 -67.89 32.87 -5.38
CA SER A 93 -67.34 33.14 -4.06
C SER A 93 -66.00 33.87 -4.13
N ASN A 94 -65.98 35.07 -3.53
CA ASN A 94 -64.82 35.85 -3.07
C ASN A 94 -63.96 36.57 -4.13
N LEU A 95 -64.46 37.75 -4.54
CA LEU A 95 -63.82 38.72 -5.44
C LEU A 95 -62.44 39.26 -4.97
N THR A 96 -62.00 39.01 -3.73
CA THR A 96 -60.68 39.41 -3.23
C THR A 96 -59.61 38.30 -3.32
N GLY A 97 -60.00 37.02 -3.49
CA GLY A 97 -59.07 35.88 -3.62
C GLY A 97 -58.60 35.58 -5.04
N MET A 98 -59.33 36.08 -6.06
CA MET A 98 -59.05 35.78 -7.48
C MET A 98 -57.76 36.43 -8.02
N VAL A 99 -57.32 37.55 -7.45
CA VAL A 99 -56.16 38.31 -7.99
C VAL A 99 -54.85 37.54 -7.80
N GLY A 100 -54.69 36.81 -6.69
CA GLY A 100 -53.47 36.06 -6.39
C GLY A 100 -53.33 34.76 -7.18
N THR A 101 -54.44 34.03 -7.37
CA THR A 101 -54.46 32.75 -8.12
C THR A 101 -54.31 32.96 -9.62
N ALA A 102 -54.82 34.08 -10.17
CA ALA A 102 -54.77 34.38 -11.60
C ALA A 102 -53.34 34.44 -12.18
N LEU A 103 -52.32 34.70 -11.34
CA LEU A 103 -50.92 34.79 -11.75
C LEU A 103 -50.31 33.44 -12.14
N TYR A 104 -50.90 32.31 -11.72
CA TYR A 104 -50.42 30.96 -12.05
C TYR A 104 -51.19 30.28 -13.17
N VAL A 105 -52.36 30.82 -13.53
CA VAL A 105 -53.25 30.22 -14.54
C VAL A 105 -52.66 30.39 -15.93
N SER A 106 -52.64 29.31 -16.72
CA SER A 106 -52.11 29.32 -18.08
C SER A 106 -52.96 30.17 -19.06
N PRO A 107 -52.36 30.80 -20.09
CA PRO A 107 -53.07 31.66 -21.03
C PRO A 107 -54.27 30.98 -21.71
N GLU A 108 -54.15 29.69 -22.04
CA GLU A 108 -55.19 28.88 -22.68
C GLU A 108 -56.42 28.62 -21.80
N VAL A 109 -56.32 28.83 -20.49
CA VAL A 109 -57.45 28.73 -19.54
C VAL A 109 -58.15 30.09 -19.37
N GLN A 110 -57.45 31.20 -19.65
CA GLN A 110 -57.94 32.57 -19.43
C GLN A 110 -58.58 33.18 -20.70
N GLY A 111 -58.19 32.71 -21.89
CA GLY A 111 -58.70 33.19 -23.18
C GLY A 111 -59.61 32.19 -23.90
N SER A 112 -60.90 32.52 -24.00
CA SER A 112 -61.93 31.95 -24.89
C SER A 112 -62.65 30.64 -24.51
N THR A 113 -63.94 30.61 -24.83
CA THR A 113 -64.98 29.64 -24.42
C THR A 113 -64.99 28.32 -25.20
N LYS A 114 -63.91 27.93 -25.90
CA LYS A 114 -63.89 26.72 -26.76
C LYS A 114 -62.52 26.01 -26.92
N SER A 115 -61.61 26.14 -25.95
CA SER A 115 -60.31 25.45 -25.99
C SER A 115 -60.30 24.24 -25.07
N THR A 116 -60.14 23.03 -25.60
CA THR A 116 -59.87 21.82 -24.81
C THR A 116 -58.45 21.92 -24.26
N TYR A 117 -58.29 21.99 -22.94
CA TYR A 117 -56.99 22.11 -22.28
C TYR A 117 -56.58 20.76 -21.66
N ASN A 118 -55.26 20.53 -21.56
CA ASN A 118 -54.68 19.24 -21.14
C ASN A 118 -53.81 19.41 -19.89
N GLN A 119 -53.10 18.36 -19.47
CA GLN A 119 -52.25 18.38 -18.28
C GLN A 119 -51.10 19.41 -18.31
N LYS A 120 -50.79 20.01 -19.48
CA LYS A 120 -49.75 21.05 -19.63
C LYS A 120 -50.10 22.33 -18.88
N VAL A 121 -51.35 22.57 -18.52
CA VAL A 121 -51.74 23.76 -17.74
C VAL A 121 -51.02 23.82 -16.39
N ASP A 122 -50.84 22.66 -15.72
CA ASP A 122 -50.12 22.58 -14.45
C ASP A 122 -48.62 22.88 -14.63
N LEU A 123 -48.05 22.58 -15.80
CA LEU A 123 -46.65 22.87 -16.12
C LEU A 123 -46.42 24.38 -16.32
N PHE A 124 -47.41 25.12 -16.83
CA PHE A 124 -47.31 26.59 -16.88
C PHE A 124 -47.30 27.17 -15.46
N SER A 125 -48.22 26.71 -14.60
CA SER A 125 -48.25 27.09 -13.20
C SER A 125 -46.92 26.77 -12.50
N LEU A 126 -46.36 25.59 -12.76
CA LEU A 126 -45.04 25.19 -12.26
C LEU A 126 -43.92 26.13 -12.75
N GLY A 127 -43.99 26.65 -13.98
CA GLY A 127 -43.02 27.61 -14.50
C GLY A 127 -42.99 28.92 -13.70
N ILE A 128 -44.16 29.43 -13.30
CA ILE A 128 -44.27 30.60 -12.43
C ILE A 128 -43.76 30.29 -11.01
N ILE A 129 -44.13 29.13 -10.46
CA ILE A 129 -43.66 28.67 -9.14
C ILE A 129 -42.14 28.54 -9.13
N PHE A 130 -41.54 27.95 -10.16
CA PHE A 130 -40.11 27.72 -10.24
C PHE A 130 -39.31 29.02 -10.37
N PHE A 131 -39.86 30.02 -11.06
CA PHE A 131 -39.31 31.37 -11.02
C PHE A 131 -39.34 31.94 -9.60
N GLU A 132 -40.47 31.88 -8.90
CA GLU A 132 -40.56 32.37 -7.52
C GLU A 132 -39.63 31.61 -6.54
N MET A 133 -39.40 30.31 -6.76
CA MET A 133 -38.40 29.55 -5.99
C MET A 133 -36.98 30.04 -6.23
N SER A 134 -36.70 30.56 -7.43
CA SER A 134 -35.36 30.95 -7.91
C SER A 134 -35.04 32.43 -7.75
N TYR A 135 -36.00 33.24 -7.32
CA TYR A 135 -35.89 34.69 -7.22
C TYR A 135 -36.05 35.12 -5.76
N HIS A 136 -35.44 36.26 -5.39
CA HIS A 136 -35.60 36.74 -4.03
C HIS A 136 -37.06 37.10 -3.74
N PRO A 137 -37.52 37.03 -2.47
CA PRO A 137 -38.88 37.41 -2.11
C PRO A 137 -39.19 38.85 -2.53
N MET A 138 -40.33 39.06 -3.20
CA MET A 138 -40.82 40.38 -3.60
C MET A 138 -41.54 41.03 -2.42
N SER A 139 -41.17 42.26 -2.09
CA SER A 139 -41.60 42.93 -0.85
C SER A 139 -43.04 43.44 -0.90
N THR A 140 -43.57 43.70 -2.10
CA THR A 140 -44.94 44.20 -2.27
C THR A 140 -45.75 43.36 -3.24
N ALA A 141 -47.06 43.29 -3.02
CA ALA A 141 -47.98 42.62 -3.96
C ALA A 141 -47.96 43.25 -5.36
N SER A 142 -47.78 44.57 -5.45
CA SER A 142 -47.70 45.30 -6.72
C SER A 142 -46.46 44.93 -7.54
N GLU A 143 -45.29 44.86 -6.89
CA GLU A 143 -44.04 44.38 -7.49
C GLU A 143 -44.22 42.94 -8.02
N ARG A 144 -44.80 42.08 -7.21
CA ARG A 144 -45.09 40.69 -7.57
C ARG A 144 -46.01 40.56 -8.78
N ILE A 145 -47.09 41.32 -8.83
CA ILE A 145 -48.00 41.34 -9.98
C ILE A 145 -47.27 41.84 -11.24
N PHE A 146 -46.43 42.86 -11.11
CA PHE A 146 -45.67 43.40 -12.23
C PHE A 146 -44.67 42.39 -12.78
N VAL A 147 -43.80 41.83 -11.93
CA VAL A 147 -42.76 40.86 -12.33
C VAL A 147 -43.36 39.60 -12.93
N LEU A 148 -44.33 38.99 -12.26
CA LEU A 148 -44.98 37.78 -12.78
C LEU A 148 -45.81 38.08 -14.04
N GLY A 149 -46.33 39.30 -14.18
CA GLY A 149 -46.99 39.77 -15.40
C GLY A 149 -46.04 39.81 -16.61
N GLN A 150 -44.80 40.27 -16.42
CA GLN A 150 -43.77 40.28 -17.48
C GLN A 150 -43.37 38.88 -17.93
N LEU A 151 -43.29 37.92 -17.00
CA LEU A 151 -43.00 36.51 -17.33
C LEU A 151 -44.11 35.83 -18.12
N ARG A 152 -45.35 36.31 -18.00
CA ARG A 152 -46.52 35.76 -18.69
C ARG A 152 -46.67 36.28 -20.12
N LEU A 153 -45.84 37.21 -20.59
CA LEU A 153 -45.88 37.69 -21.97
C LEU A 153 -45.45 36.59 -22.95
N PRO A 154 -45.94 36.58 -24.21
CA PRO A 154 -45.49 35.61 -25.23
C PRO A 154 -43.97 35.65 -25.45
N THR A 155 -43.39 36.84 -25.36
CA THR A 155 -41.94 37.03 -25.24
C THR A 155 -41.65 37.28 -23.76
N ILE A 156 -41.13 36.26 -23.08
CA ILE A 156 -40.87 36.29 -21.63
C ILE A 156 -39.80 37.34 -21.33
N VAL A 157 -40.11 38.28 -20.44
CA VAL A 157 -39.17 39.28 -19.95
C VAL A 157 -38.83 38.97 -18.50
N PHE A 158 -37.57 38.58 -18.25
CA PHE A 158 -37.05 38.36 -16.90
C PHE A 158 -36.60 39.69 -16.27
N PRO A 159 -36.65 39.83 -14.92
CA PRO A 159 -36.06 40.97 -14.22
C PRO A 159 -34.56 41.14 -14.51
N GLU A 160 -34.07 42.39 -14.51
CA GLU A 160 -32.67 42.72 -14.83
C GLU A 160 -31.66 42.11 -13.85
N ASP A 161 -32.07 41.91 -12.60
CA ASP A 161 -31.28 41.30 -11.54
C ASP A 161 -31.35 39.76 -11.52
N PHE A 162 -32.14 39.14 -12.42
CA PHE A 162 -32.13 37.69 -12.64
C PHE A 162 -31.02 37.26 -13.61
N ASP A 163 -29.80 37.24 -13.07
CA ASP A 163 -28.53 37.06 -13.79
C ASP A 163 -28.55 35.94 -14.85
N GLU A 164 -28.12 36.28 -16.08
CA GLU A 164 -28.18 35.38 -17.24
C GLU A 164 -27.22 34.19 -17.16
N VAL A 165 -26.07 34.35 -16.48
CA VAL A 165 -25.01 33.33 -16.40
C VAL A 165 -25.27 32.40 -15.22
N LYS A 166 -25.52 32.98 -14.03
CA LYS A 166 -25.78 32.25 -12.79
C LYS A 166 -27.07 31.43 -12.87
N HIS A 167 -28.11 31.97 -13.52
CA HIS A 167 -29.42 31.31 -13.62
C HIS A 167 -29.70 30.72 -15.01
N ALA A 168 -28.67 30.47 -15.83
CA ALA A 168 -28.83 29.98 -17.20
C ALA A 168 -29.73 28.73 -17.30
N LYS A 169 -29.55 27.77 -16.38
CA LYS A 169 -30.37 26.55 -16.33
C LYS A 169 -31.82 26.84 -15.92
N GLN A 170 -32.01 27.66 -14.88
CA GLN A 170 -33.34 28.06 -14.42
C GLN A 170 -34.09 28.80 -15.53
N ARG A 171 -33.45 29.76 -16.21
CA ARG A 171 -34.04 30.50 -17.34
C ARG A 171 -34.48 29.58 -18.47
N SER A 172 -33.66 28.58 -18.81
CA SER A 172 -33.98 27.60 -19.85
C SER A 172 -35.23 26.78 -19.50
N VAL A 173 -35.31 26.27 -18.26
CA VAL A 173 -36.47 25.50 -17.78
C VAL A 173 -37.72 26.38 -17.67
N ILE A 174 -37.62 27.58 -17.11
CA ILE A 174 -38.74 28.53 -16.98
C ILE A 174 -39.28 28.91 -18.36
N THR A 175 -38.41 29.21 -19.32
CA THR A 175 -38.80 29.54 -20.70
C THR A 175 -39.54 28.38 -21.37
N TRP A 176 -39.10 27.15 -21.12
CA TRP A 176 -39.75 25.97 -21.67
C TRP A 176 -41.13 25.70 -21.06
N LEU A 177 -41.27 25.90 -19.74
CA LEU A 177 -42.54 25.75 -19.02
C LEU A 177 -43.56 26.84 -19.34
N LEU A 178 -43.11 28.09 -19.54
CA LEU A 178 -43.97 29.24 -19.81
C LEU A 178 -44.29 29.46 -21.30
N ASN A 179 -43.99 28.49 -22.16
CA ASN A 179 -44.37 28.57 -23.57
C ASN A 179 -45.90 28.64 -23.71
N HIS A 180 -46.39 29.63 -24.46
CA HIS A 180 -47.82 29.87 -24.69
C HIS A 180 -48.46 28.82 -25.59
N ASP A 181 -47.69 28.11 -26.41
CA ASP A 181 -48.16 26.94 -27.14
C ASP A 181 -48.07 25.68 -26.24
N PRO A 182 -49.20 25.08 -25.82
CA PRO A 182 -49.18 23.87 -24.99
C PRO A 182 -48.53 22.66 -25.67
N ALA A 183 -48.48 22.63 -27.02
CA ALA A 183 -47.81 21.57 -27.77
C ALA A 183 -46.28 21.66 -27.65
N ALA A 184 -45.73 22.88 -27.53
CA ALA A 184 -44.29 23.14 -27.38
C ALA A 184 -43.80 23.08 -25.92
N ARG A 185 -44.70 23.17 -24.93
CA ARG A 185 -44.41 22.99 -23.49
C ARG A 185 -44.06 21.52 -23.18
N PRO A 186 -43.15 21.18 -22.24
CA PRO A 186 -42.85 19.78 -21.92
C PRO A 186 -43.97 19.12 -21.12
N THR A 187 -44.04 17.79 -21.15
CA THR A 187 -44.71 16.99 -20.09
C THR A 187 -43.79 16.86 -18.88
N ALA A 188 -44.35 16.53 -17.71
CA ALA A 188 -43.56 16.29 -16.50
C ALA A 188 -42.49 15.20 -16.71
N VAL A 189 -42.85 14.11 -17.42
CA VAL A 189 -41.94 12.99 -17.74
C VAL A 189 -40.82 13.40 -18.71
N GLU A 190 -41.13 14.22 -19.72
CA GLU A 190 -40.12 14.73 -20.66
C GLU A 190 -39.11 15.64 -19.96
N LEU A 191 -39.59 16.49 -19.04
CA LEU A 191 -38.72 17.36 -18.26
C LEU A 191 -37.83 16.56 -17.29
N LEU A 192 -38.38 15.53 -16.61
CA LEU A 192 -37.63 14.62 -15.72
C LEU A 192 -36.48 13.87 -16.40
N LYS A 193 -36.61 13.61 -17.70
CA LYS A 193 -35.61 12.91 -18.52
C LYS A 193 -34.61 13.86 -19.21
N SER A 194 -34.81 15.17 -19.10
CA SER A 194 -33.96 16.15 -19.76
C SER A 194 -32.62 16.35 -19.05
N GLU A 195 -31.59 16.80 -19.78
CA GLU A 195 -30.28 17.17 -19.21
C GLU A 195 -30.33 18.47 -18.38
N HIS A 196 -31.49 19.14 -18.36
CA HIS A 196 -31.69 20.40 -17.63
C HIS A 196 -31.85 20.20 -16.12
N LEU A 197 -32.11 18.96 -15.66
CA LEU A 197 -32.22 18.60 -14.26
C LEU A 197 -30.94 17.93 -13.73
N PRO A 198 -30.55 18.17 -12.46
CA PRO A 198 -29.52 17.36 -11.80
C PRO A 198 -29.97 15.88 -11.69
N PRO A 199 -29.04 14.91 -11.66
CA PRO A 199 -29.35 13.48 -11.59
C PRO A 199 -30.16 13.15 -10.32
N PRO A 200 -31.02 12.10 -10.35
CA PRO A 200 -31.80 11.69 -9.19
C PRO A 200 -30.88 11.33 -8.03
N GLN A 201 -31.05 12.01 -6.90
CA GLN A 201 -30.40 11.67 -5.65
C GLN A 201 -31.28 10.60 -5.00
N MET A 202 -30.89 9.32 -5.07
CA MET A 202 -31.47 8.30 -4.21
C MET A 202 -31.11 8.65 -2.76
N GLU A 203 -32.05 8.48 -1.84
CA GLU A 203 -31.74 8.61 -0.43
C GLU A 203 -30.73 7.55 -0.01
N GLU A 204 -29.79 7.96 0.85
CA GLU A 204 -28.71 7.10 1.32
C GLU A 204 -29.26 5.87 2.07
N SER A 205 -30.43 6.01 2.72
CA SER A 205 -31.18 4.96 3.40
C SER A 205 -31.63 3.85 2.45
N GLU A 206 -32.30 4.20 1.35
CA GLU A 206 -32.79 3.25 0.35
C GLU A 206 -31.63 2.51 -0.34
N LEU A 207 -30.54 3.23 -0.65
CA LEU A 207 -29.34 2.61 -1.23
C LEU A 207 -28.72 1.60 -0.25
N HIS A 208 -28.64 1.93 1.04
CA HIS A 208 -28.14 1.01 2.06
C HIS A 208 -28.99 -0.24 2.16
N GLU A 209 -30.32 -0.14 2.11
CA GLU A 209 -31.22 -1.30 2.14
C GLU A 209 -31.03 -2.19 0.90
N VAL A 210 -30.95 -1.61 -0.30
CA VAL A 210 -30.71 -2.36 -1.54
C VAL A 210 -29.36 -3.08 -1.49
N LEU A 211 -28.30 -2.42 -1.01
CA LEU A 211 -26.99 -3.04 -0.83
C LEU A 211 -27.04 -4.17 0.19
N HIS A 212 -27.68 -3.96 1.34
CA HIS A 212 -27.81 -4.97 2.38
C HIS A 212 -28.54 -6.22 1.88
N HIS A 213 -29.68 -6.04 1.20
CA HIS A 213 -30.43 -7.14 0.59
C HIS A 213 -29.65 -7.86 -0.51
N THR A 214 -28.90 -7.12 -1.34
CA THR A 214 -28.07 -7.69 -2.40
C THR A 214 -26.91 -8.52 -1.82
N LEU A 215 -26.26 -8.02 -0.78
CA LEU A 215 -25.13 -8.72 -0.12
C LEU A 215 -25.59 -9.93 0.70
N ALA A 216 -26.82 -9.93 1.22
CA ALA A 216 -27.39 -11.07 1.93
C ALA A 216 -27.69 -12.27 1.01
N ASN A 217 -27.97 -12.03 -0.27
CA ASN A 217 -28.27 -13.07 -1.26
C ASN A 217 -27.17 -13.16 -2.33
N VAL A 218 -26.07 -13.82 -1.98
CA VAL A 218 -24.89 -14.01 -2.83
C VAL A 218 -25.21 -14.79 -4.12
N ASP A 219 -26.19 -15.69 -4.08
CA ASP A 219 -26.67 -16.44 -5.25
C ASP A 219 -27.71 -15.68 -6.09
N GLY A 220 -28.03 -14.45 -5.71
CA GLY A 220 -29.01 -13.60 -6.39
C GLY A 220 -28.51 -13.06 -7.74
N LYS A 221 -29.44 -12.76 -8.65
CA LYS A 221 -29.12 -12.09 -9.93
C LYS A 221 -28.52 -10.70 -9.69
N ALA A 222 -29.06 -9.94 -8.73
CA ALA A 222 -28.57 -8.61 -8.37
C ALA A 222 -27.10 -8.64 -7.92
N TYR A 223 -26.74 -9.62 -7.08
CA TYR A 223 -25.35 -9.81 -6.62
C TYR A 223 -24.40 -10.10 -7.78
N ARG A 224 -24.76 -11.04 -8.67
CA ARG A 224 -23.95 -11.36 -9.85
C ARG A 224 -23.77 -10.15 -10.78
N THR A 225 -24.83 -9.38 -11.00
CA THR A 225 -24.74 -8.14 -11.79
C THR A 225 -23.80 -7.15 -11.13
N MET A 226 -23.92 -6.94 -9.81
CA MET A 226 -23.05 -6.05 -9.04
C MET A 226 -21.57 -6.48 -9.15
N MET A 227 -21.27 -7.78 -8.92
CA MET A 227 -19.91 -8.31 -9.08
C MET A 227 -19.40 -8.10 -10.51
N SER A 228 -20.19 -8.42 -11.53
CA SER A 228 -19.81 -8.18 -12.92
C SER A 228 -19.47 -6.72 -13.21
N GLN A 229 -20.20 -5.76 -12.62
CA GLN A 229 -19.92 -4.34 -12.78
C GLN A 229 -18.63 -3.94 -12.06
N ILE A 230 -18.41 -4.41 -10.82
CA ILE A 230 -17.17 -4.16 -10.05
C ILE A 230 -15.94 -4.65 -10.82
N PHE A 231 -15.98 -5.87 -11.35
CA PHE A 231 -14.87 -6.46 -12.11
C PHE A 231 -14.70 -5.85 -13.51
N SER A 232 -15.68 -5.08 -14.01
CA SER A 232 -15.58 -4.38 -15.30
C SER A 232 -14.98 -2.97 -15.20
N GLN A 233 -14.68 -2.49 -13.99
CA GLN A 233 -14.10 -1.16 -13.78
C GLN A 233 -12.74 -1.03 -14.47
N ARG A 234 -12.55 0.08 -15.19
CA ARG A 234 -11.28 0.38 -15.87
C ARG A 234 -10.24 0.89 -14.87
N ILE A 235 -9.01 0.38 -14.98
CA ILE A 235 -7.85 0.86 -14.22
C ILE A 235 -7.27 2.06 -14.98
N SER A 236 -7.00 3.16 -14.27
CA SER A 236 -6.36 4.33 -14.88
C SER A 236 -4.87 4.04 -15.17
N PRO A 237 -4.28 4.56 -16.27
CA PRO A 237 -2.85 4.38 -16.55
C PRO A 237 -1.93 4.83 -15.41
N ALA A 238 -2.33 5.86 -14.65
CA ALA A 238 -1.60 6.34 -13.48
C ALA A 238 -1.62 5.33 -12.32
N THR A 239 -2.77 4.69 -12.08
CA THR A 239 -2.88 3.61 -11.08
C THR A 239 -2.03 2.41 -11.47
N ASP A 240 -2.06 2.02 -12.74
CA ASP A 240 -1.26 0.92 -13.27
C ASP A 240 0.24 1.18 -13.09
N TYR A 241 0.73 2.35 -13.53
CA TYR A 241 2.14 2.75 -13.39
C TYR A 241 2.61 2.82 -11.93
N THR A 242 1.76 3.29 -11.02
CA THR A 242 2.13 3.48 -9.61
C THR A 242 1.96 2.21 -8.75
N TYR A 243 1.31 1.17 -9.27
CA TYR A 243 0.91 0.00 -8.48
C TYR A 243 2.11 -0.73 -7.86
N ASP A 244 3.16 -0.96 -8.63
CA ASP A 244 4.38 -1.69 -8.26
C ASP A 244 5.66 -0.83 -8.32
N SER A 245 5.52 0.47 -8.56
CA SER A 245 6.63 1.46 -8.57
C SER A 245 7.57 1.35 -7.37
N ASP A 246 7.04 0.98 -6.19
CA ASP A 246 7.83 0.82 -4.97
C ASP A 246 8.73 -0.42 -4.95
N ILE A 247 8.39 -1.46 -5.71
CA ILE A 247 9.22 -2.67 -5.88
C ILE A 247 10.44 -2.32 -6.73
N LEU A 248 10.27 -1.41 -7.68
CA LEU A 248 11.29 -0.94 -8.62
C LEU A 248 12.14 0.22 -8.06
N LYS A 249 11.97 0.62 -6.79
CA LYS A 249 12.70 1.76 -6.18
C LYS A 249 14.22 1.58 -6.06
N GLY A 250 14.78 0.43 -6.48
CA GLY A 250 16.21 0.20 -6.63
C GLY A 250 16.53 -0.26 -8.06
N SER A 251 17.71 0.06 -8.56
CA SER A 251 18.17 -0.49 -9.84
C SER A 251 18.21 -2.02 -9.74
N PHE A 252 17.62 -2.70 -10.72
CA PHE A 252 17.77 -4.15 -10.84
C PHE A 252 19.26 -4.48 -10.92
N SER A 253 19.71 -5.38 -10.04
CA SER A 253 21.10 -5.83 -10.00
C SER A 253 21.12 -7.34 -10.23
N VAL A 254 21.71 -7.74 -11.36
CA VAL A 254 21.96 -9.17 -11.69
C VAL A 254 22.76 -9.83 -10.57
N TRP A 255 23.73 -9.11 -10.00
CA TRP A 255 24.52 -9.57 -8.87
C TRP A 255 23.65 -9.89 -7.64
N ALA A 256 22.73 -9.00 -7.27
CA ALA A 256 21.83 -9.22 -6.13
C ALA A 256 20.96 -10.48 -6.33
N ALA A 257 20.47 -10.72 -7.54
CA ALA A 257 19.72 -11.92 -7.88
C ALA A 257 20.59 -13.20 -7.76
N LYS A 258 21.84 -13.15 -8.22
CA LYS A 258 22.80 -14.27 -8.11
C LYS A 258 23.12 -14.61 -6.66
N ILE A 259 23.36 -13.60 -5.82
CA ILE A 259 23.59 -13.80 -4.38
C ILE A 259 22.35 -14.43 -3.74
N GLN A 260 21.15 -13.95 -4.06
CA GLN A 260 19.90 -14.52 -3.56
C GLN A 260 19.76 -16.00 -3.96
N GLN A 261 20.08 -16.34 -5.22
CA GLN A 261 20.09 -17.73 -5.70
C GLN A 261 21.09 -18.59 -4.92
N HIS A 262 22.35 -18.14 -4.79
CA HIS A 262 23.39 -18.86 -4.05
C HIS A 262 22.98 -19.13 -2.58
N VAL A 263 22.39 -18.13 -1.93
CA VAL A 263 21.86 -18.27 -0.56
C VAL A 263 20.76 -19.32 -0.52
N CYS A 264 19.79 -19.26 -1.44
CA CYS A 264 18.68 -20.21 -1.49
C CYS A 264 19.14 -21.66 -1.74
N GLU A 265 20.11 -21.86 -2.63
CA GLU A 265 20.68 -23.17 -2.94
C GLU A 265 21.47 -23.75 -1.76
N THR A 266 22.25 -22.91 -1.08
CA THR A 266 23.03 -23.30 0.10
C THR A 266 22.12 -23.68 1.27
N VAL A 267 21.11 -22.87 1.56
CA VAL A 267 20.09 -23.18 2.58
C VAL A 267 19.33 -24.46 2.22
N SER A 268 18.94 -24.63 0.95
CA SER A 268 18.28 -25.86 0.47
C SER A 268 19.15 -27.10 0.65
N ARG A 269 20.46 -27.00 0.39
CA ARG A 269 21.43 -28.09 0.56
C ARG A 269 21.56 -28.51 2.03
N ILE A 270 21.58 -27.55 2.96
CA ILE A 270 21.58 -27.83 4.40
C ILE A 270 20.30 -28.59 4.80
N PHE A 271 19.12 -28.12 4.38
CA PHE A 271 17.87 -28.83 4.72
C PHE A 271 17.75 -30.22 4.11
N LYS A 272 18.23 -30.41 2.88
CA LYS A 272 18.32 -31.75 2.27
C LYS A 272 19.24 -32.67 3.06
N ARG A 273 20.34 -32.16 3.64
CA ARG A 273 21.22 -32.94 4.54
C ARG A 273 20.50 -33.41 5.80
N HIS A 274 19.56 -32.61 6.31
CA HIS A 274 18.64 -32.99 7.39
C HIS A 274 17.46 -33.88 6.93
N GLY A 275 17.44 -34.32 5.67
CA GLY A 275 16.41 -35.20 5.14
C GLY A 275 15.06 -34.52 4.91
N ALA A 276 15.01 -33.19 4.81
CA ALA A 276 13.78 -32.47 4.49
C ALA A 276 13.54 -32.38 2.98
N ILE A 277 12.27 -32.48 2.58
CA ILE A 277 11.84 -32.35 1.19
C ILE A 277 11.34 -30.92 0.90
N LYS A 278 11.50 -30.46 -0.35
CA LYS A 278 10.91 -29.18 -0.79
C LYS A 278 9.41 -29.38 -1.02
N LEU A 279 8.57 -28.67 -0.28
CA LEU A 279 7.10 -28.80 -0.39
C LEU A 279 6.40 -27.43 -0.35
N HIS A 280 5.69 -27.12 -1.43
CA HIS A 280 4.87 -25.92 -1.56
C HIS A 280 3.42 -26.20 -1.17
N THR A 281 2.74 -25.17 -0.65
CA THR A 281 1.31 -25.19 -0.34
C THR A 281 0.55 -24.30 -1.34
N PRO A 282 -0.77 -24.48 -1.52
CA PRO A 282 -1.55 -23.56 -2.35
C PRO A 282 -1.37 -22.10 -1.93
N LEU A 283 -1.16 -21.22 -2.92
CA LEU A 283 -0.88 -19.80 -2.68
C LEU A 283 -2.04 -19.09 -1.96
N LEU A 284 -3.25 -19.27 -2.46
CA LEU A 284 -4.44 -18.62 -1.91
C LEU A 284 -5.12 -19.50 -0.86
N MET A 285 -5.52 -18.86 0.24
CA MET A 285 -6.31 -19.48 1.30
C MET A 285 -7.58 -18.65 1.56
N PRO A 286 -8.72 -19.26 1.93
CA PRO A 286 -9.88 -18.49 2.39
C PRO A 286 -9.55 -17.64 3.61
N ARG A 287 -10.19 -16.46 3.73
CA ARG A 287 -10.00 -15.55 4.87
C ARG A 287 -10.24 -16.28 6.20
N ASN A 288 -9.25 -16.23 7.09
CA ASN A 288 -9.36 -16.75 8.46
C ASN A 288 -9.27 -15.63 9.49
N LYS A 289 -10.42 -15.17 9.99
CA LYS A 289 -10.50 -14.06 10.97
C LYS A 289 -9.83 -14.39 12.30
N LYS A 290 -9.86 -15.64 12.76
CA LYS A 290 -9.38 -16.03 14.11
C LYS A 290 -7.86 -16.00 14.24
N LEU A 291 -7.13 -16.29 13.16
CA LEU A 291 -5.67 -16.39 13.18
C LEU A 291 -4.95 -15.09 12.77
N TYR A 292 -5.67 -14.16 12.15
CA TYR A 292 -5.16 -12.88 11.64
C TYR A 292 -6.04 -11.71 12.07
N GLU A 293 -6.57 -11.78 13.29
CA GLU A 293 -7.61 -10.89 13.84
C GLU A 293 -7.22 -9.40 13.80
N HIS A 294 -5.91 -9.10 13.73
CA HIS A 294 -5.33 -7.76 13.60
C HIS A 294 -4.74 -7.46 12.22
N ASN A 295 -5.55 -7.57 11.17
CA ASN A 295 -5.33 -6.99 9.85
C ASN A 295 -3.93 -7.19 9.22
N GLU A 296 -3.34 -8.36 9.44
CA GLU A 296 -1.97 -8.66 9.01
C GLU A 296 -1.87 -9.17 7.57
N ALA A 297 -2.94 -9.72 7.00
CA ALA A 297 -2.90 -10.36 5.69
C ALA A 297 -3.46 -9.47 4.57
N SER A 298 -2.89 -9.62 3.37
CA SER A 298 -3.44 -9.01 2.16
C SER A 298 -4.64 -9.83 1.66
N TYR A 299 -5.83 -9.23 1.72
CA TYR A 299 -7.08 -9.84 1.29
C TYR A 299 -7.43 -9.45 -0.13
N PHE A 300 -7.96 -10.40 -0.88
CA PHE A 300 -8.47 -10.24 -2.23
C PHE A 300 -9.85 -10.85 -2.34
N MET A 301 -10.60 -10.42 -3.34
CA MET A 301 -11.92 -10.94 -3.66
C MET A 301 -11.82 -11.68 -4.99
N ASP A 302 -12.31 -12.92 -5.04
CA ASP A 302 -12.45 -13.61 -6.32
C ASP A 302 -13.74 -13.19 -7.05
N HIS A 303 -13.94 -13.67 -8.28
CA HIS A 303 -15.10 -13.33 -9.12
C HIS A 303 -16.45 -13.76 -8.51
N SER A 304 -16.46 -14.67 -7.53
CA SER A 304 -17.66 -15.08 -6.79
C SER A 304 -17.96 -14.17 -5.59
N GLY A 305 -17.04 -13.26 -5.27
CA GLY A 305 -17.11 -12.42 -4.07
C GLY A 305 -16.52 -13.08 -2.82
N MET A 306 -15.95 -14.27 -2.93
CA MET A 306 -15.28 -14.94 -1.82
C MET A 306 -13.97 -14.20 -1.49
N LEU A 307 -13.79 -13.92 -0.19
CA LEU A 307 -12.56 -13.33 0.32
C LEU A 307 -11.48 -14.39 0.49
N VAL A 308 -10.41 -14.24 -0.27
CA VAL A 308 -9.18 -15.02 -0.18
C VAL A 308 -8.04 -14.15 0.35
N MET A 309 -6.97 -14.79 0.80
CA MET A 309 -5.78 -14.10 1.31
C MET A 309 -4.51 -14.67 0.69
N LEU A 310 -3.56 -13.77 0.42
CA LEU A 310 -2.17 -14.14 0.15
C LEU A 310 -1.49 -14.63 1.44
N PRO A 311 -0.45 -15.47 1.34
CA PRO A 311 0.20 -16.04 2.51
C PRO A 311 0.94 -14.94 3.28
N TYR A 312 0.47 -14.65 4.50
CA TYR A 312 1.22 -13.84 5.46
C TYR A 312 2.41 -14.62 6.03
N ASP A 313 2.29 -15.93 6.19
CA ASP A 313 3.39 -16.79 6.55
C ASP A 313 3.22 -18.14 5.87
N LEU A 314 4.29 -18.94 5.84
CA LEU A 314 4.28 -20.26 5.23
C LEU A 314 3.80 -21.36 6.19
N ARG A 315 3.51 -21.01 7.45
CA ARG A 315 3.18 -21.97 8.51
C ARG A 315 1.71 -22.27 8.56
N ILE A 316 0.84 -21.26 8.55
CA ILE A 316 -0.62 -21.49 8.59
C ILE A 316 -1.10 -22.29 7.37
N PRO A 317 -0.70 -21.96 6.12
CA PRO A 317 -1.04 -22.78 4.95
C PRO A 317 -0.57 -24.23 5.10
N PHE A 318 0.59 -24.44 5.72
CA PHE A 318 1.13 -25.78 5.94
C PHE A 318 0.43 -26.56 7.05
N ALA A 319 0.09 -25.93 8.17
CA ALA A 319 -0.72 -26.56 9.22
C ALA A 319 -2.07 -27.04 8.64
N ARG A 320 -2.68 -26.23 7.76
CA ARG A 320 -3.89 -26.61 7.00
C ARG A 320 -3.62 -27.77 6.04
N PHE A 321 -2.49 -27.77 5.33
CA PHE A 321 -2.11 -28.85 4.43
C PHE A 321 -1.90 -30.18 5.18
N VAL A 322 -1.19 -30.16 6.32
CA VAL A 322 -0.95 -31.31 7.20
C VAL A 322 -2.27 -31.88 7.71
N ALA A 323 -3.17 -31.01 8.20
CA ALA A 323 -4.46 -31.41 8.72
C ALA A 323 -5.35 -32.08 7.66
N ARG A 324 -5.38 -31.53 6.44
CA ARG A 324 -6.24 -32.03 5.35
C ARG A 324 -5.75 -33.32 4.71
N ASN A 325 -4.44 -33.53 4.67
CA ASN A 325 -3.83 -34.73 4.12
C ASN A 325 -3.53 -35.80 5.18
N ASN A 326 -3.93 -35.59 6.44
CA ASN A 326 -3.69 -36.50 7.56
C ASN A 326 -2.21 -36.91 7.70
N ILE A 327 -1.29 -35.96 7.54
CA ILE A 327 0.15 -36.22 7.58
C ILE A 327 0.59 -36.42 9.03
N SER A 328 1.22 -37.56 9.32
CA SER A 328 1.70 -37.93 10.66
C SER A 328 3.19 -37.71 10.86
N ASN A 329 4.01 -37.90 9.82
CA ASN A 329 5.46 -37.70 9.85
C ASN A 329 5.92 -37.04 8.55
N LEU A 330 6.61 -35.90 8.65
CA LEU A 330 7.14 -35.18 7.50
C LEU A 330 8.20 -34.17 7.94
N LYS A 331 9.35 -34.15 7.25
CA LYS A 331 10.30 -33.04 7.32
C LYS A 331 10.24 -32.28 6.02
N ARG A 332 9.93 -30.99 6.08
CA ARG A 332 9.84 -30.14 4.88
C ARG A 332 10.64 -28.86 5.01
N TYR A 333 10.99 -28.31 3.86
CA TYR A 333 11.38 -26.91 3.73
C TYR A 333 10.64 -26.26 2.56
N CYS A 334 10.47 -24.94 2.63
CA CYS A 334 9.82 -24.15 1.60
C CYS A 334 10.44 -22.76 1.55
N ILE A 335 10.87 -22.31 0.37
CA ILE A 335 11.38 -20.95 0.14
C ILE A 335 10.39 -20.27 -0.79
N GLU A 336 9.61 -19.34 -0.26
CA GLU A 336 8.52 -18.66 -0.99
C GLU A 336 8.34 -17.21 -0.55
N ARG A 337 7.63 -16.44 -1.38
CA ARG A 337 7.27 -15.05 -1.07
C ARG A 337 6.09 -15.04 -0.11
N VAL A 338 6.20 -14.23 0.93
CA VAL A 338 5.12 -13.89 1.84
C VAL A 338 4.77 -12.41 1.69
N PHE A 339 3.51 -12.08 1.92
CA PHE A 339 2.97 -10.76 1.60
C PHE A 339 2.58 -10.02 2.88
N ARG A 340 2.88 -8.72 2.92
CA ARG A 340 2.46 -7.81 4.00
C ARG A 340 1.61 -6.70 3.41
N PRO A 341 0.47 -6.36 4.02
CA PRO A 341 -0.38 -5.28 3.58
C PRO A 341 0.37 -3.95 3.71
N ARG A 342 0.04 -3.02 2.84
CA ARG A 342 0.47 -1.62 2.93
C ARG A 342 -0.70 -0.79 3.45
N LYS A 343 -0.37 0.35 4.06
CA LYS A 343 -1.38 1.30 4.58
C LYS A 343 -2.11 2.05 3.46
N LEU A 344 -1.48 2.18 2.30
CA LEU A 344 -2.09 2.80 1.13
C LEU A 344 -2.89 1.76 0.36
N ASP A 345 -4.10 2.12 -0.05
CA ASP A 345 -4.90 1.31 -0.96
C ASP A 345 -4.32 1.34 -2.38
N ARG A 346 -4.76 0.40 -3.23
CA ARG A 346 -4.40 0.30 -4.66
C ARG A 346 -2.89 0.24 -4.93
N CYS A 347 -2.14 -0.44 -4.08
CA CYS A 347 -0.72 -0.70 -4.29
C CYS A 347 -0.36 -2.17 -4.09
N HIS A 348 0.72 -2.61 -4.72
CA HIS A 348 1.21 -3.97 -4.59
C HIS A 348 1.62 -4.25 -3.14
N PRO A 349 1.15 -5.34 -2.51
CA PRO A 349 1.57 -5.73 -1.17
C PRO A 349 3.10 -5.84 -1.07
N LYS A 350 3.66 -5.61 0.11
CA LYS A 350 5.10 -5.78 0.28
C LYS A 350 5.45 -7.26 0.24
N GLU A 351 6.28 -7.66 -0.70
CA GLU A 351 6.83 -9.01 -0.80
C GLU A 351 8.07 -9.16 0.09
N LEU A 352 8.20 -10.32 0.73
CA LEU A 352 9.37 -10.72 1.51
C LEU A 352 9.68 -12.18 1.18
N LEU A 353 10.95 -12.52 0.98
CA LEU A 353 11.36 -13.92 0.79
C LEU A 353 11.59 -14.58 2.15
N GLU A 354 10.75 -15.56 2.47
CA GLU A 354 10.80 -16.33 3.71
C GLU A 354 11.13 -17.79 3.40
N CYS A 355 11.96 -18.40 4.24
CA CYS A 355 12.16 -19.84 4.22
C CYS A 355 11.57 -20.47 5.47
N ALA A 356 10.64 -21.40 5.31
CA ALA A 356 10.13 -22.24 6.36
C ALA A 356 10.85 -23.59 6.38
N PHE A 357 11.17 -24.10 7.57
CA PHE A 357 11.61 -25.46 7.80
C PHE A 357 10.75 -26.05 8.93
N ASP A 358 10.11 -27.18 8.68
CA ASP A 358 9.13 -27.78 9.57
C ASP A 358 9.36 -29.28 9.74
N ILE A 359 9.18 -29.76 10.97
CA ILE A 359 9.24 -31.17 11.35
C ILE A 359 7.90 -31.55 11.99
N ILE A 360 7.21 -32.49 11.35
CA ILE A 360 5.98 -33.11 11.82
C ILE A 360 6.31 -34.52 12.30
N THR A 361 5.89 -34.86 13.52
CA THR A 361 6.06 -36.19 14.11
C THR A 361 4.76 -36.74 14.69
N SER A 362 4.60 -38.05 14.71
CA SER A 362 3.38 -38.69 15.24
C SER A 362 3.23 -38.56 16.76
N THR A 363 4.32 -38.30 17.48
CA THR A 363 4.34 -38.18 18.96
C THR A 363 4.99 -36.88 19.40
N GLY A 364 4.37 -36.19 20.36
CA GLY A 364 4.82 -34.90 20.90
C GLY A 364 5.66 -34.94 22.17
N ASN A 365 6.14 -36.12 22.58
CA ASN A 365 6.90 -36.28 23.82
C ASN A 365 8.40 -36.01 23.65
N SER A 366 8.89 -35.90 22.41
CA SER A 366 10.30 -35.66 22.14
C SER A 366 10.56 -34.19 21.81
N PHE A 367 11.59 -33.64 22.45
CA PHE A 367 12.12 -32.31 22.21
C PHE A 367 13.21 -32.27 21.11
N LEU A 368 13.62 -33.44 20.62
CA LEU A 368 14.63 -33.58 19.58
C LEU A 368 14.28 -32.82 18.28
N PRO A 369 13.02 -32.81 17.77
CA PRO A 369 12.68 -32.03 16.58
C PRO A 369 12.93 -30.52 16.74
N ILE A 370 12.73 -29.97 17.94
CA ILE A 370 13.03 -28.57 18.24
C ILE A 370 14.54 -28.34 18.24
N ALA A 371 15.29 -29.25 18.86
CA ALA A 371 16.75 -29.17 18.89
C ALA A 371 17.37 -29.30 17.48
N GLU A 372 16.89 -30.24 16.65
CA GLU A 372 17.29 -30.41 15.24
C GLU A 372 16.98 -29.14 14.42
N THR A 373 15.81 -28.54 14.63
CA THR A 373 15.42 -27.29 13.95
C THR A 373 16.38 -26.14 14.31
N ILE A 374 16.69 -25.96 15.59
CA ILE A 374 17.64 -24.92 16.05
C ILE A 374 19.05 -25.21 15.54
N TYR A 375 19.46 -26.47 15.49
CA TYR A 375 20.75 -26.90 14.97
C TYR A 375 20.89 -26.61 13.48
N ALA A 376 19.88 -26.90 12.66
CA ALA A 376 19.88 -26.61 11.23
C ALA A 376 20.07 -25.10 10.94
N ILE A 377 19.47 -24.21 11.75
CA ILE A 377 19.72 -22.76 11.63
C ILE A 377 21.14 -22.40 12.05
N SER A 378 21.66 -23.04 13.09
CA SER A 378 23.04 -22.83 13.54
C SER A 378 24.05 -23.21 12.44
N GLU A 379 23.80 -24.27 11.69
CA GLU A 379 24.60 -24.63 10.52
C GLU A 379 24.50 -23.60 9.39
N ILE A 380 23.32 -23.02 9.14
CA ILE A 380 23.18 -21.92 8.17
C ILE A 380 24.05 -20.72 8.57
N ILE A 381 24.02 -20.33 9.85
CA ILE A 381 24.87 -19.24 10.36
C ILE A 381 26.36 -19.57 10.22
N GLN A 382 26.74 -20.84 10.40
CA GLN A 382 28.13 -21.30 10.24
C GLN A 382 28.57 -21.35 8.77
N GLU A 383 27.69 -21.65 7.82
CA GLU A 383 28.07 -21.72 6.40
C GLU A 383 28.41 -20.34 5.83
N PHE A 384 27.83 -19.26 6.37
CA PHE A 384 28.10 -17.88 5.94
C PHE A 384 28.98 -17.14 6.95
N SER A 385 30.26 -16.92 6.62
CA SER A 385 31.23 -16.22 7.47
C SER A 385 30.73 -14.87 8.01
N VAL A 386 30.09 -14.06 7.15
CA VAL A 386 29.52 -12.75 7.50
C VAL A 386 28.45 -12.85 8.60
N LEU A 387 27.71 -13.96 8.67
CA LEU A 387 26.73 -14.17 9.73
C LEU A 387 27.40 -14.57 11.05
N GLN A 388 28.53 -15.27 11.00
CA GLN A 388 29.30 -15.60 12.20
C GLN A 388 29.84 -14.33 12.87
N GLU A 389 30.36 -13.38 12.10
CA GLU A 389 30.88 -12.09 12.59
C GLU A 389 29.82 -11.25 13.33
N ARG A 390 28.53 -11.47 13.01
CA ARG A 390 27.40 -10.77 13.65
C ARG A 390 27.08 -11.27 15.06
N ASN A 391 27.70 -12.37 15.52
CA ASN A 391 27.54 -12.94 16.87
C ASN A 391 26.07 -13.16 17.25
N TYR A 392 25.35 -13.99 16.48
CA TYR A 392 23.96 -14.34 16.80
C TYR A 392 23.85 -15.09 18.14
N SER A 393 22.81 -14.77 18.91
CA SER A 393 22.40 -15.50 20.11
C SER A 393 21.03 -16.16 19.92
N ILE A 394 20.81 -17.28 20.60
CA ILE A 394 19.55 -18.03 20.59
C ILE A 394 18.77 -17.64 21.85
N TYR A 395 17.64 -16.97 21.67
CA TYR A 395 16.70 -16.68 22.75
C TYR A 395 15.61 -17.74 22.80
N LEU A 396 15.43 -18.34 23.97
CA LEU A 396 14.40 -19.32 24.26
C LEU A 396 13.37 -18.75 25.24
N ASN A 397 12.10 -19.11 25.06
CA ASN A 397 11.04 -18.91 26.02
C ASN A 397 9.98 -20.01 25.87
N HIS A 398 8.99 -20.02 26.75
CA HIS A 398 7.93 -21.02 26.74
C HIS A 398 6.56 -20.36 27.00
N THR A 399 5.53 -20.72 26.22
CA THR A 399 4.20 -20.10 26.32
C THR A 399 3.57 -20.27 27.70
N ALA A 400 3.72 -21.45 28.33
CA ALA A 400 3.28 -21.67 29.71
C ALA A 400 3.98 -20.77 30.74
N LEU A 401 5.28 -20.46 30.59
CA LEU A 401 5.97 -19.52 31.49
C LEU A 401 5.42 -18.11 31.34
N LEU A 402 5.21 -17.69 30.09
CA LEU A 402 4.64 -16.38 29.81
C LEU A 402 3.21 -16.28 30.39
N LYS A 403 2.36 -17.30 30.20
CA LYS A 403 1.03 -17.36 30.83
C LYS A 403 1.13 -17.28 32.36
N ALA A 404 2.04 -18.02 32.97
CA ALA A 404 2.25 -18.01 34.41
C ALA A 404 2.68 -16.63 34.94
N ILE A 405 3.58 -15.94 34.24
CA ILE A 405 4.03 -14.57 34.58
C ILE A 405 2.84 -13.60 34.52
N LEU A 406 2.04 -13.63 33.46
CA LEU A 406 0.88 -12.74 33.32
C LEU A 406 -0.16 -12.94 34.43
N LEU A 407 -0.48 -14.21 34.75
CA LEU A 407 -1.41 -14.56 35.83
C LEU A 407 -0.89 -14.11 37.20
N HIS A 408 0.42 -14.20 37.43
CA HIS A 408 1.06 -13.72 38.65
C HIS A 408 1.05 -12.19 38.77
N CYS A 409 1.17 -11.48 37.65
CA CYS A 409 1.02 -10.02 37.59
C CYS A 409 -0.43 -9.55 37.83
N GLY A 410 -1.40 -10.47 37.94
CA GLY A 410 -2.80 -10.17 38.22
C GLY A 410 -3.64 -9.88 36.97
N ILE A 411 -3.16 -10.30 35.80
CA ILE A 411 -3.91 -10.18 34.54
C ILE A 411 -4.91 -11.35 34.48
N PRO A 412 -6.21 -11.08 34.25
CA PRO A 412 -7.23 -12.13 34.18
C PRO A 412 -7.14 -12.90 32.86
N GLU A 413 -7.63 -14.15 32.85
CA GLU A 413 -7.45 -15.08 31.72
C GLU A 413 -8.11 -14.61 30.41
N ASP A 414 -9.25 -13.96 30.50
CA ASP A 414 -10.02 -13.39 29.39
C ASP A 414 -9.25 -12.28 28.65
N LYS A 415 -8.33 -11.58 29.34
CA LYS A 415 -7.54 -10.48 28.76
C LYS A 415 -6.16 -10.91 28.24
N LEU A 416 -5.76 -12.17 28.41
CA LEU A 416 -4.40 -12.63 28.06
C LEU A 416 -4.06 -12.41 26.58
N ASN A 417 -5.01 -12.68 25.67
CA ASN A 417 -4.79 -12.50 24.24
C ASN A 417 -4.46 -11.05 23.89
N GLN A 418 -5.23 -10.09 24.41
CA GLN A 418 -5.00 -8.66 24.21
C GLN A 418 -3.62 -8.24 24.75
N VAL A 419 -3.21 -8.76 25.90
CA VAL A 419 -1.88 -8.51 26.45
C VAL A 419 -0.77 -9.09 25.58
N TYR A 420 -0.92 -10.30 25.06
CA TYR A 420 0.05 -10.88 24.14
C TYR A 420 0.27 -10.02 22.89
N ILE A 421 -0.80 -9.44 22.35
CA ILE A 421 -0.73 -8.53 21.21
C ILE A 421 0.01 -7.25 21.58
N ILE A 422 -0.33 -6.62 22.70
CA ILE A 422 0.36 -5.40 23.17
C ILE A 422 1.87 -5.66 23.39
N LEU A 423 2.23 -6.80 23.98
CA LEU A 423 3.63 -7.18 24.19
C LEU A 423 4.35 -7.51 22.88
N TYR A 424 3.66 -8.11 21.91
CA TYR A 424 4.21 -8.35 20.59
C TYR A 424 4.48 -7.03 19.85
N ASP A 425 3.52 -6.10 19.86
CA ASP A 425 3.65 -4.77 19.28
C ASP A 425 4.79 -3.98 19.95
N ALA A 426 4.91 -4.07 21.28
CA ALA A 426 5.98 -3.42 22.02
C ALA A 426 7.37 -3.81 21.51
N VAL A 427 7.56 -5.08 21.17
CA VAL A 427 8.83 -5.61 20.66
C VAL A 427 9.01 -5.35 19.16
N THR A 428 7.94 -5.48 18.37
CA THR A 428 8.01 -5.41 16.90
C THR A 428 7.88 -4.01 16.32
N GLU A 429 6.95 -3.19 16.84
CA GLU A 429 6.72 -1.81 16.41
C GLU A 429 7.66 -0.81 17.12
N LYS A 430 8.52 -1.30 18.03
CA LYS A 430 9.47 -0.48 18.82
C LYS A 430 8.76 0.65 19.57
N LEU A 431 7.61 0.34 20.16
CA LEU A 431 6.84 1.29 20.95
C LEU A 431 7.65 1.75 22.16
N THR A 432 7.51 3.03 22.49
CA THR A 432 8.06 3.60 23.71
C THR A 432 7.33 3.04 24.93
N LYS A 433 8.00 3.04 26.09
CA LYS A 433 7.38 2.58 27.35
C LYS A 433 6.04 3.27 27.63
N ARG A 434 5.92 4.57 27.33
CA ARG A 434 4.68 5.35 27.49
C ARG A 434 3.55 4.88 26.56
N GLU A 435 3.85 4.56 25.31
CA GLU A 435 2.85 4.05 24.36
C GLU A 435 2.34 2.67 24.77
N VAL A 436 3.23 1.81 25.28
CA VAL A 436 2.87 0.50 25.81
C VAL A 436 2.00 0.66 27.07
N GLU A 437 2.39 1.54 28.00
CA GLU A 437 1.60 1.87 29.19
C GLU A 437 0.19 2.40 28.83
N ALA A 438 0.08 3.26 27.82
CA ALA A 438 -1.20 3.76 27.32
C ALA A 438 -2.09 2.63 26.75
N LYS A 439 -1.52 1.69 25.98
CA LYS A 439 -2.25 0.50 25.50
C LYS A 439 -2.73 -0.37 26.68
N PHE A 440 -1.96 -0.47 27.76
CA PHE A 440 -2.35 -1.21 28.97
C PHE A 440 -3.38 -0.48 29.86
N CYS A 441 -3.42 0.85 29.86
CA CYS A 441 -4.45 1.62 30.58
C CYS A 441 -5.86 1.26 30.12
N ASN A 442 -6.04 0.97 28.84
CA ASN A 442 -7.32 0.52 28.26
C ASN A 442 -7.80 -0.84 28.83
N LEU A 443 -6.93 -1.60 29.51
CA LEU A 443 -7.25 -2.90 30.11
C LEU A 443 -7.60 -2.82 31.60
N SER A 444 -7.66 -1.62 32.18
CA SER A 444 -7.92 -1.38 33.61
C SER A 444 -6.93 -2.09 34.55
N LEU A 445 -5.67 -2.23 34.12
CA LEU A 445 -4.60 -2.83 34.94
C LEU A 445 -4.01 -1.78 35.90
N THR A 446 -3.67 -2.20 37.13
CA THR A 446 -3.02 -1.31 38.10
C THR A 446 -1.57 -1.01 37.71
N SER A 447 -1.07 0.20 38.02
CA SER A 447 0.33 0.57 37.77
C SER A 447 1.33 -0.37 38.45
N ASN A 448 0.98 -0.91 39.63
CA ASN A 448 1.78 -1.90 40.34
C ASN A 448 1.86 -3.25 39.58
N SER A 449 0.79 -3.68 38.93
CA SER A 449 0.79 -4.87 38.06
C SER A 449 1.71 -4.69 36.86
N LEU A 450 1.72 -3.50 36.25
CA LEU A 450 2.60 -3.19 35.11
C LEU A 450 4.07 -3.12 35.51
N SER A 451 4.40 -2.45 36.63
CA SER A 451 5.77 -2.42 37.16
C SER A 451 6.30 -3.82 37.47
N ARG A 452 5.45 -4.69 38.02
CA ARG A 452 5.79 -6.12 38.22
C ARG A 452 6.02 -6.83 36.90
N LEU A 453 5.18 -6.61 35.89
CA LEU A 453 5.31 -7.21 34.57
C LEU A 453 6.62 -6.82 33.88
N TYR A 454 6.97 -5.53 33.86
CA TYR A 454 8.23 -5.05 33.27
C TYR A 454 9.45 -5.70 33.92
N ARG A 455 9.44 -5.86 35.25
CA ARG A 455 10.51 -6.53 35.98
C ARG A 455 10.78 -7.95 35.47
N PHE A 456 9.75 -8.67 35.03
CA PHE A 456 9.89 -10.02 34.46
C PHE A 456 10.31 -9.99 32.99
N ILE A 457 9.67 -9.15 32.17
CA ILE A 457 9.91 -9.07 30.73
C ILE A 457 11.35 -8.62 30.41
N GLU A 458 11.94 -7.77 31.27
CA GLU A 458 13.32 -7.30 31.10
C GLU A 458 14.38 -8.36 31.46
N GLN A 459 14.00 -9.47 32.11
CA GLN A 459 14.95 -10.52 32.47
C GLN A 459 15.36 -11.39 31.28
N LYS A 460 16.67 -11.47 31.07
CA LYS A 460 17.30 -12.36 30.10
C LYS A 460 18.62 -12.90 30.66
N GLY A 461 18.94 -14.16 30.36
CA GLY A 461 20.21 -14.76 30.76
C GLY A 461 20.21 -16.28 30.68
N GLU A 462 21.24 -16.91 31.23
CA GLU A 462 21.33 -18.36 31.33
C GLU A 462 20.29 -18.95 32.31
N ALA A 463 19.97 -20.23 32.13
CA ALA A 463 19.02 -20.94 32.99
C ALA A 463 19.38 -20.86 34.48
N SER A 464 20.68 -20.91 34.80
CA SER A 464 21.25 -20.77 36.15
C SER A 464 20.83 -19.48 36.85
N ASN A 465 20.64 -18.39 36.10
CA ASN A 465 20.29 -17.08 36.66
C ASN A 465 18.77 -16.85 36.67
N VAL A 466 18.07 -17.32 35.62
CA VAL A 466 16.64 -17.06 35.44
C VAL A 466 15.77 -18.00 36.28
N PHE A 467 16.16 -19.28 36.44
CA PHE A 467 15.36 -20.25 37.19
C PHE A 467 15.22 -19.91 38.68
N PRO A 468 16.27 -19.48 39.41
CA PRO A 468 16.13 -19.00 40.79
C PRO A 468 15.18 -17.80 40.90
N PHE A 469 15.21 -16.90 39.93
CA PHE A 469 14.31 -15.74 39.90
C PHE A 469 12.84 -16.17 39.73
N LEU A 470 12.55 -17.12 38.84
CA LEU A 470 11.20 -17.69 38.66
C LEU A 470 10.73 -18.48 39.89
N ASN A 471 11.64 -19.15 40.60
CA ASN A 471 11.31 -19.91 41.81
C ASN A 471 10.74 -19.02 42.93
N THR A 472 10.97 -17.71 42.90
CA THR A 472 10.34 -16.76 43.83
C THR A 472 8.80 -16.75 43.73
N MET A 473 8.23 -17.15 42.59
CA MET A 473 6.79 -17.17 42.33
C MET A 473 6.08 -18.44 42.82
N ILE A 474 6.83 -19.52 43.13
CA ILE A 474 6.30 -20.86 43.44
C ILE A 474 5.40 -20.89 44.69
N LYS A 475 5.52 -19.88 45.56
CA LYS A 475 4.84 -19.84 46.87
C LYS A 475 3.42 -19.28 46.86
N GLN A 476 2.93 -18.71 45.76
CA GLN A 476 1.72 -17.87 45.81
C GLN A 476 0.43 -18.49 45.26
N LYS A 477 0.46 -19.22 44.14
CA LYS A 477 -0.76 -19.81 43.53
C LYS A 477 -0.47 -21.19 42.92
N PRO A 478 -1.23 -22.25 43.25
CA PRO A 478 -0.93 -23.62 42.81
C PRO A 478 -0.95 -23.80 41.28
N GLY A 479 -1.93 -23.19 40.58
CA GLY A 479 -2.02 -23.28 39.10
C GLY A 479 -0.86 -22.58 38.38
N VAL A 480 -0.35 -21.47 38.92
CA VAL A 480 0.82 -20.76 38.38
C VAL A 480 2.09 -21.59 38.61
N THR A 481 2.21 -22.22 39.78
CA THR A 481 3.34 -23.09 40.12
C THR A 481 3.45 -24.30 39.19
N GLN A 482 2.33 -24.91 38.79
CA GLN A 482 2.34 -26.03 37.84
C GLN A 482 2.85 -25.61 36.45
N LEU A 483 2.36 -24.48 35.93
CA LEU A 483 2.79 -23.94 34.63
C LEU A 483 4.28 -23.54 34.64
N LEU A 484 4.76 -22.95 35.75
CA LEU A 484 6.17 -22.61 35.92
C LEU A 484 7.07 -23.85 35.90
N LYS A 485 6.75 -24.85 36.73
CA LYS A 485 7.53 -26.10 36.80
C LYS A 485 7.57 -26.83 35.47
N HIS A 486 6.43 -26.88 34.77
CA HIS A 486 6.34 -27.48 33.43
C HIS A 486 7.25 -26.74 32.44
N GLY A 487 7.09 -25.43 32.29
CA GLY A 487 7.87 -24.67 31.31
C GLY A 487 9.38 -24.63 31.62
N MET A 488 9.77 -24.62 32.90
CA MET A 488 11.18 -24.68 33.30
C MET A 488 11.80 -26.04 32.96
N LYS A 489 11.10 -27.14 33.22
CA LYS A 489 11.55 -28.50 32.89
C LYS A 489 11.79 -28.65 31.38
N ASP A 490 10.83 -28.22 30.56
CA ASP A 490 10.92 -28.33 29.10
C ASP A 490 12.09 -27.52 28.54
N LEU A 491 12.34 -26.32 29.09
CA LEU A 491 13.49 -25.50 28.69
C LEU A 491 14.82 -26.14 29.11
N GLU A 492 14.89 -26.74 30.31
CA GLU A 492 16.09 -27.43 30.79
C GLU A 492 16.45 -28.63 29.90
N GLU A 493 15.45 -29.44 29.54
CA GLU A 493 15.62 -30.59 28.65
C GLU A 493 16.15 -30.17 27.27
N ILE A 494 15.59 -29.11 26.69
CA ILE A 494 16.05 -28.57 25.40
C ILE A 494 17.45 -28.01 25.50
N ILE A 495 17.77 -27.24 26.53
CA ILE A 495 19.14 -26.73 26.73
C ILE A 495 20.14 -27.89 26.83
N GLY A 496 19.75 -29.00 27.48
CA GLY A 496 20.55 -30.24 27.51
C GLY A 496 20.79 -30.82 26.12
N LEU A 497 19.74 -30.96 25.30
CA LEU A 497 19.82 -31.47 23.93
C LEU A 497 20.67 -30.55 23.03
N LEU A 498 20.52 -29.23 23.13
CA LEU A 498 21.29 -28.26 22.36
C LEU A 498 22.79 -28.34 22.67
N LYS A 499 23.16 -28.61 23.93
CA LYS A 499 24.55 -28.86 24.33
C LYS A 499 25.08 -30.17 23.74
N GLN A 500 24.27 -31.24 23.74
CA GLN A 500 24.65 -32.53 23.15
C GLN A 500 24.87 -32.44 21.63
N LEU A 501 24.09 -31.61 20.93
CA LEU A 501 24.27 -31.34 19.50
C LEU A 501 25.49 -30.44 19.19
N GLY A 502 26.20 -29.93 20.20
CA GLY A 502 27.42 -29.15 20.00
C GLY A 502 27.18 -27.74 19.45
N ILE A 503 26.06 -27.10 19.81
CA ILE A 503 25.76 -25.73 19.36
C ILE A 503 26.77 -24.74 19.96
N LYS A 504 27.49 -24.03 19.07
CA LYS A 504 28.49 -23.01 19.44
C LYS A 504 27.89 -21.65 19.82
N LEU A 505 26.64 -21.39 19.43
CA LEU A 505 25.96 -20.10 19.68
C LEU A 505 25.53 -19.98 21.14
N GLN A 506 25.56 -18.77 21.69
CA GLN A 506 25.09 -18.50 23.05
C GLN A 506 23.58 -18.74 23.15
N VAL A 507 23.16 -19.63 24.05
CA VAL A 507 21.75 -19.89 24.37
C VAL A 507 21.37 -19.12 25.63
N SER A 508 20.29 -18.34 25.56
CA SER A 508 19.78 -17.57 26.69
C SER A 508 18.26 -17.66 26.79
N ILE A 509 17.75 -17.72 28.01
CA ILE A 509 16.32 -17.62 28.29
C ILE A 509 15.93 -16.15 28.35
N ASN A 510 14.93 -15.76 27.58
CA ASN A 510 14.38 -14.40 27.57
C ASN A 510 12.89 -14.46 27.90
N LEU A 511 12.52 -14.05 29.12
CA LEU A 511 11.12 -14.11 29.58
C LEU A 511 10.21 -13.13 28.84
N GLY A 512 10.78 -12.05 28.29
CA GLY A 512 10.08 -11.07 27.47
C GLY A 512 9.92 -11.46 26.00
N LEU A 513 10.41 -12.62 25.57
CA LEU A 513 10.22 -13.07 24.19
C LEU A 513 8.76 -13.43 23.96
N VAL A 514 8.07 -12.58 23.18
CA VAL A 514 6.69 -12.77 22.75
C VAL A 514 6.70 -12.82 21.22
N TYR A 515 6.40 -14.00 20.64
CA TYR A 515 6.41 -14.21 19.20
C TYR A 515 5.20 -15.03 18.77
N LYS A 516 4.29 -14.41 17.99
CA LYS A 516 3.10 -15.04 17.38
C LYS A 516 2.46 -16.12 18.28
N ILE A 517 2.11 -15.77 19.52
CA ILE A 517 1.71 -16.74 20.55
C ILE A 517 0.45 -17.51 20.15
N GLN A 518 -0.46 -16.89 19.41
CA GLN A 518 -1.63 -17.58 18.86
C GLN A 518 -1.25 -18.75 17.95
N GLN A 519 -0.08 -18.68 17.31
CA GLN A 519 0.46 -19.73 16.43
C GLN A 519 1.35 -20.74 17.14
N HIS A 520 1.71 -20.54 18.41
CA HIS A 520 2.66 -21.43 19.11
C HIS A 520 2.10 -21.99 20.42
N ASN A 521 2.52 -23.20 20.76
CA ASN A 521 2.28 -23.82 22.05
C ASN A 521 3.55 -24.55 22.52
N GLY A 522 4.00 -24.25 23.73
CA GLY A 522 5.25 -24.77 24.26
C GLY A 522 6.43 -23.83 24.01
N ILE A 523 7.53 -24.37 23.51
CA ILE A 523 8.78 -23.64 23.33
C ILE A 523 8.73 -22.75 22.09
N ILE A 524 9.19 -21.52 22.28
CA ILE A 524 9.42 -20.52 21.25
C ILE A 524 10.89 -20.10 21.28
N PHE A 525 11.46 -19.86 20.11
CA PHE A 525 12.85 -19.50 19.97
C PHE A 525 13.09 -18.45 18.88
N GLN A 526 14.17 -17.69 19.03
CA GLN A 526 14.54 -16.62 18.12
C GLN A 526 16.05 -16.47 18.01
N PHE A 527 16.55 -16.28 16.80
CA PHE A 527 17.94 -15.98 16.49
C PHE A 527 18.10 -14.47 16.31
N ILE A 528 18.85 -13.84 17.20
CA ILE A 528 18.98 -12.38 17.26
C ILE A 528 20.45 -11.98 17.29
N ALA A 529 20.80 -10.95 16.51
CA ALA A 529 22.08 -10.26 16.57
C ALA A 529 21.85 -8.78 16.84
N TYR A 530 22.80 -8.12 17.51
CA TYR A 530 22.75 -6.70 17.80
C TYR A 530 23.73 -5.95 16.89
N ILE A 531 23.20 -5.36 15.82
CA ILE A 531 24.02 -4.71 14.80
C ILE A 531 24.10 -3.22 15.07
N LYS A 532 25.33 -2.67 15.09
CA LYS A 532 25.53 -1.22 15.15
C LYS A 532 25.25 -0.62 13.78
N ARG A 533 24.15 0.14 13.66
CA ARG A 533 23.85 0.92 12.45
C ARG A 533 23.94 2.40 12.80
N ARG A 534 24.92 3.10 12.21
CA ARG A 534 25.27 4.50 12.55
C ARG A 534 25.62 4.63 14.05
N GLN A 535 24.77 5.33 14.82
CA GLN A 535 24.92 5.62 16.26
C GLN A 535 23.99 4.79 17.17
N ARG A 536 23.23 3.83 16.63
CA ARG A 536 22.29 3.02 17.41
C ARG A 536 22.51 1.53 17.17
N THR A 537 22.51 0.76 18.25
CA THR A 537 22.47 -0.70 18.19
C THR A 537 21.04 -1.15 17.95
N VAL A 538 20.80 -1.87 16.84
CA VAL A 538 19.47 -2.34 16.45
C VAL A 538 19.43 -3.86 16.50
N PRO A 539 18.42 -4.48 17.15
CA PRO A 539 18.25 -5.91 17.10
C PRO A 539 17.82 -6.36 15.70
N GLU A 540 18.49 -7.37 15.17
CA GLU A 540 18.17 -8.01 13.90
C GLU A 540 17.80 -9.47 14.14
N ILE A 541 16.55 -9.82 13.83
CA ILE A 541 16.03 -11.19 13.95
C ILE A 541 16.27 -11.91 12.62
N LEU A 542 17.06 -12.98 12.64
CA LEU A 542 17.34 -13.80 11.44
C LEU A 542 16.26 -14.86 11.22
N ALA A 543 15.93 -15.58 12.29
CA ALA A 543 14.97 -16.67 12.27
C ALA A 543 14.17 -16.71 13.57
N ALA A 544 12.92 -17.13 13.50
CA ALA A 544 12.05 -17.30 14.66
C ALA A 544 11.13 -18.51 14.47
N GLY A 545 10.91 -19.28 15.52
CA GLY A 545 10.22 -20.55 15.44
C GLY A 545 9.72 -21.06 16.77
N GLY A 546 9.14 -22.25 16.73
CA GLY A 546 8.68 -22.96 17.91
C GLY A 546 7.69 -24.06 17.56
N ARG A 547 7.12 -24.66 18.60
CA ARG A 547 6.12 -25.73 18.49
C ARG A 547 4.72 -25.15 18.24
N TYR A 548 3.93 -25.78 17.36
CA TYR A 548 2.63 -25.26 16.89
C TYR A 548 1.58 -26.37 16.63
N ASP A 549 1.70 -27.49 17.32
CA ASP A 549 0.81 -28.66 17.19
C ASP A 549 -0.69 -28.34 17.36
N HIS A 550 -1.06 -27.35 18.19
CA HIS A 550 -2.44 -26.91 18.40
C HIS A 550 -3.10 -26.23 17.17
N LEU A 551 -2.34 -25.85 16.15
CA LEU A 551 -2.89 -25.28 14.91
C LEU A 551 -3.53 -26.34 14.01
N ILE A 552 -2.97 -27.54 13.98
CA ILE A 552 -3.38 -28.62 13.06
C ILE A 552 -4.84 -29.04 13.28
N PRO A 553 -5.33 -29.25 14.52
CA PRO A 553 -6.72 -29.62 14.77
C PRO A 553 -7.74 -28.60 14.23
N GLN A 554 -7.38 -27.32 14.17
CA GLN A 554 -8.28 -26.25 13.74
C GLN A 554 -8.66 -26.35 12.25
N PHE A 555 -7.90 -27.11 11.46
CA PHE A 555 -8.11 -27.31 10.03
C PHE A 555 -8.60 -28.72 9.66
N ARG A 556 -8.84 -29.58 10.65
CA ARG A 556 -9.37 -30.93 10.43
C ARG A 556 -10.82 -30.88 9.96
N GLY A 557 -11.19 -31.84 9.12
CA GLY A 557 -12.58 -32.02 8.71
C GLY A 557 -13.41 -32.59 9.87
N PRO A 558 -14.74 -32.39 9.85
CA PRO A 558 -15.63 -32.90 10.90
C PRO A 558 -15.59 -34.43 11.06
N GLN A 559 -15.14 -35.17 10.04
CA GLN A 559 -15.06 -36.64 10.05
C GLN A 559 -13.67 -37.20 10.37
N THR A 560 -12.63 -36.38 10.47
CA THR A 560 -11.26 -36.86 10.72
C THR A 560 -11.00 -37.07 12.21
N VAL A 561 -10.98 -38.34 12.64
CA VAL A 561 -10.65 -38.78 14.00
C VAL A 561 -9.27 -39.45 13.99
N GLY A 562 -8.37 -39.01 14.87
CA GLY A 562 -7.01 -39.59 14.95
C GLY A 562 -6.09 -38.77 15.86
N PRO A 563 -4.92 -39.31 16.26
CA PRO A 563 -3.96 -38.59 17.09
C PRO A 563 -3.51 -37.30 16.41
N VAL A 564 -3.35 -36.22 17.17
CA VAL A 564 -2.83 -34.94 16.65
C VAL A 564 -1.31 -35.06 16.54
N PRO A 565 -0.72 -34.89 15.35
CA PRO A 565 0.72 -34.92 15.22
C PRO A 565 1.34 -33.72 15.92
N SER A 566 2.56 -33.90 16.42
CA SER A 566 3.38 -32.81 16.93
C SER A 566 4.03 -32.07 15.77
N ALA A 567 4.07 -30.75 15.86
CA ALA A 567 4.59 -29.90 14.80
C ALA A 567 5.50 -28.82 15.37
N VAL A 568 6.68 -28.69 14.76
CA VAL A 568 7.70 -27.70 15.09
C VAL A 568 8.20 -27.09 13.81
N GLY A 569 8.50 -25.80 13.83
CA GLY A 569 9.07 -25.16 12.67
C GLY A 569 9.61 -23.77 12.91
N VAL A 570 10.34 -23.29 11.92
CA VAL A 570 11.08 -22.03 11.95
C VAL A 570 10.89 -21.29 10.64
N SER A 571 10.74 -19.97 10.76
CA SER A 571 10.70 -19.01 9.66
C SER A 571 12.02 -18.23 9.62
N ILE A 572 12.66 -18.19 8.46
CA ILE A 572 13.98 -17.58 8.24
C ILE A 572 13.84 -16.47 7.21
N ALA A 573 14.38 -15.29 7.53
CA ALA A 573 14.37 -14.15 6.62
C ALA A 573 15.53 -14.25 5.61
N ILE A 574 15.28 -14.84 4.44
CA ILE A 574 16.30 -15.03 3.38
C ILE A 574 16.81 -13.70 2.85
N ASP A 575 15.95 -12.69 2.75
CA ASP A 575 16.35 -11.35 2.32
C ASP A 575 17.43 -10.73 3.23
N LYS A 576 17.42 -11.06 4.53
CA LYS A 576 18.45 -10.57 5.47
C LYS A 576 19.80 -11.25 5.27
N ILE A 577 19.78 -12.56 4.98
CA ILE A 577 21.01 -13.31 4.64
C ILE A 577 21.57 -12.77 3.32
N THR A 578 20.72 -12.64 2.31
CA THR A 578 21.09 -12.09 0.99
C THR A 578 21.70 -10.70 1.15
N ALA A 579 21.04 -9.78 1.86
CA ALA A 579 21.58 -8.45 2.11
C ALA A 579 22.90 -8.46 2.89
N ALA A 580 23.11 -9.40 3.82
CA ALA A 580 24.36 -9.54 4.54
C ALA A 580 25.50 -10.00 3.61
N VAL A 581 25.25 -11.00 2.77
CA VAL A 581 26.24 -11.53 1.82
C VAL A 581 26.58 -10.49 0.75
N SER A 582 25.59 -9.73 0.26
CA SER A 582 25.83 -8.68 -0.74
C SER A 582 26.75 -7.55 -0.26
N THR A 583 26.89 -7.32 1.05
CA THR A 583 27.81 -6.26 1.56
C THR A 583 29.28 -6.62 1.48
N VAL A 584 29.63 -7.87 1.18
CA VAL A 584 31.01 -8.34 1.09
C VAL A 584 31.34 -8.67 -0.37
N GLU A 585 31.59 -7.63 -1.16
CA GLU A 585 31.87 -7.73 -2.60
C GLU A 585 33.09 -8.62 -2.92
N ASP A 586 34.04 -8.78 -1.98
CA ASP A 586 35.32 -9.47 -2.23
C ASP A 586 35.35 -10.98 -1.94
N SER A 587 34.30 -11.58 -1.34
CA SER A 587 34.42 -12.96 -0.79
C SER A 587 33.67 -14.06 -1.54
N VAL A 588 32.67 -13.75 -2.37
CA VAL A 588 31.84 -14.78 -3.02
C VAL A 588 31.76 -14.55 -4.52
N SER A 589 32.58 -15.25 -5.32
CA SER A 589 32.42 -15.25 -6.78
C SER A 589 31.26 -16.15 -7.21
N VAL A 590 30.05 -15.59 -7.31
CA VAL A 590 28.89 -16.33 -7.86
C VAL A 590 28.85 -16.13 -9.38
N SER A 591 29.31 -17.14 -10.12
CA SER A 591 29.29 -17.12 -11.58
C SER A 591 27.95 -17.57 -12.15
N SER A 592 27.49 -16.99 -13.27
CA SER A 592 26.34 -17.51 -14.02
C SER A 592 26.68 -18.76 -14.84
N CYS A 593 27.92 -18.85 -15.31
CA CYS A 593 28.40 -19.93 -16.14
C CYS A 593 29.92 -20.10 -15.96
N ASP A 594 30.40 -21.32 -16.10
CA ASP A 594 31.82 -21.61 -15.98
C ASP A 594 32.64 -21.04 -17.15
N LEU A 595 32.01 -20.90 -18.33
CA LEU A 595 32.67 -20.42 -19.55
C LEU A 595 31.75 -19.54 -20.41
N LEU A 596 32.25 -18.39 -20.87
CA LEU A 596 31.63 -17.60 -21.94
C LEU A 596 32.30 -17.90 -23.28
N VAL A 597 31.53 -18.27 -24.31
CA VAL A 597 32.01 -18.47 -25.67
C VAL A 597 31.69 -17.25 -26.51
N VAL A 598 32.72 -16.67 -27.12
CA VAL A 598 32.67 -15.42 -27.86
C VAL A 598 33.13 -15.66 -29.29
N SER A 599 32.26 -15.35 -30.24
CA SER A 599 32.59 -15.39 -31.66
C SER A 599 33.30 -14.10 -32.07
N VAL A 600 34.54 -14.21 -32.56
CA VAL A 600 35.25 -13.08 -33.17
C VAL A 600 34.79 -12.96 -34.63
N GLY A 601 33.80 -12.10 -34.84
CA GLY A 601 33.16 -11.85 -36.14
C GLY A 601 32.07 -12.85 -36.51
N GLN A 602 31.20 -12.46 -37.44
CA GLN A 602 30.01 -13.23 -37.85
C GLN A 602 30.36 -14.62 -38.43
N MET A 603 31.47 -14.74 -39.15
CA MET A 603 31.88 -16.00 -39.80
C MET A 603 32.36 -17.08 -38.82
N SER A 604 32.64 -16.71 -37.58
CA SER A 604 33.06 -17.65 -36.53
C SER A 604 31.87 -18.18 -35.71
N MET A 605 30.66 -17.64 -35.92
CA MET A 605 29.49 -17.93 -35.07
C MET A 605 29.04 -19.39 -35.18
N GLY A 606 29.07 -19.98 -36.38
CA GLY A 606 28.73 -21.39 -36.56
C GLY A 606 29.65 -22.33 -35.77
N ARG A 607 30.94 -21.99 -35.65
CA ARG A 607 31.89 -22.75 -34.81
C ARG A 607 31.65 -22.52 -33.32
N ALA A 608 31.38 -21.29 -32.91
CA ALA A 608 31.04 -20.97 -31.52
C ALA A 608 29.79 -21.75 -31.05
N ILE A 609 28.75 -21.83 -31.88
CA ILE A 609 27.54 -22.63 -31.61
C ILE A 609 27.88 -24.12 -31.41
N ASN A 610 28.70 -24.70 -32.30
CA ASN A 610 29.12 -26.11 -32.17
C ASN A 610 29.90 -26.37 -30.89
N ILE A 611 30.76 -25.43 -30.48
CA ILE A 611 31.55 -25.55 -29.23
C ILE A 611 30.63 -25.47 -28.01
N VAL A 612 29.71 -24.51 -27.98
CA VAL A 612 28.74 -24.33 -26.88
C VAL A 612 27.82 -25.54 -26.77
N GLN A 613 27.35 -26.08 -27.89
CA GLN A 613 26.53 -27.30 -27.91
C GLN A 613 27.28 -28.49 -27.31
N LYS A 614 28.57 -28.66 -27.63
CA LYS A 614 29.42 -29.71 -27.02
C LYS A 614 29.56 -29.52 -25.51
N LEU A 615 29.74 -28.28 -25.05
CA LEU A 615 29.84 -27.95 -23.62
C LEU A 615 28.53 -28.27 -22.87
N TRP A 616 27.38 -27.88 -23.43
CA TRP A 616 26.07 -28.19 -22.86
C TRP A 616 25.79 -29.70 -22.84
N THR A 617 26.16 -30.42 -23.90
CA THR A 617 26.01 -31.88 -23.96
C THR A 617 26.87 -32.58 -22.90
N ALA A 618 28.02 -31.99 -22.54
CA ALA A 618 28.88 -32.46 -21.45
C ALA A 618 28.41 -32.01 -20.05
N GLY A 619 27.32 -31.25 -19.95
CA GLY A 619 26.78 -30.75 -18.68
C GLY A 619 27.55 -29.58 -18.07
N ILE A 620 28.41 -28.89 -18.86
CA ILE A 620 29.14 -27.72 -18.40
C ILE A 620 28.28 -26.48 -18.65
N PRO A 621 28.00 -25.64 -17.63
CA PRO A 621 27.27 -24.40 -17.80
C PRO A 621 28.13 -23.41 -18.60
N ALA A 622 27.74 -23.18 -19.85
CA ALA A 622 28.40 -22.26 -20.76
C ALA A 622 27.40 -21.28 -21.37
N GLU A 623 27.83 -20.06 -21.67
CA GLU A 623 27.03 -19.03 -22.33
C GLU A 623 27.64 -18.66 -23.67
N ILE A 624 26.82 -18.28 -24.65
CA ILE A 624 27.28 -17.74 -25.94
C ILE A 624 26.94 -16.25 -26.01
N MET A 625 27.90 -15.43 -26.39
CA MET A 625 27.61 -14.02 -26.64
C MET A 625 26.83 -13.86 -27.95
N TYR A 626 25.61 -13.31 -27.86
CA TYR A 626 24.72 -13.13 -29.01
C TYR A 626 25.20 -12.02 -29.96
N ASP A 627 25.76 -10.95 -29.40
CA ASP A 627 26.26 -9.82 -30.18
C ASP A 627 27.76 -9.96 -30.42
N TRP A 628 28.14 -10.28 -31.65
CA TRP A 628 29.54 -10.44 -32.05
C TRP A 628 30.28 -9.11 -32.25
N SER A 629 29.58 -7.97 -32.16
CA SER A 629 30.12 -6.62 -32.41
C SER A 629 30.68 -5.92 -31.17
N GLN A 630 30.50 -6.52 -29.98
CA GLN A 630 30.96 -5.95 -28.72
C GLN A 630 32.49 -5.81 -28.63
N SER A 631 32.93 -4.74 -27.97
CA SER A 631 34.35 -4.48 -27.76
C SER A 631 34.98 -5.45 -26.75
N GLN A 632 36.31 -5.55 -26.73
CA GLN A 632 36.98 -6.40 -25.75
C GLN A 632 36.83 -5.84 -24.32
N GLU A 633 36.71 -4.53 -24.16
CA GLU A 633 36.46 -3.87 -22.88
C GLU A 633 35.05 -4.18 -22.37
N GLU A 634 34.03 -4.11 -23.23
CA GLU A 634 32.64 -4.46 -22.89
C GLU A 634 32.53 -5.93 -22.46
N LEU A 635 33.23 -6.83 -23.16
CA LEU A 635 33.35 -8.24 -22.80
C LEU A 635 33.99 -8.46 -21.43
N GLN A 636 35.07 -7.74 -21.13
CA GLN A 636 35.74 -7.83 -19.83
C GLN A 636 34.82 -7.32 -18.71
N GLU A 637 34.13 -6.21 -18.94
CA GLU A 637 33.17 -5.66 -17.98
C GLU A 637 31.97 -6.59 -17.77
N TYR A 638 31.45 -7.19 -18.84
CA TYR A 638 30.40 -8.21 -18.76
C TYR A 638 30.86 -9.44 -17.97
N CYS A 639 32.06 -9.95 -18.23
CA CYS A 639 32.62 -11.09 -17.49
C CYS A 639 32.84 -10.75 -16.00
N ARG A 640 33.31 -9.55 -15.69
CA ARG A 640 33.50 -9.04 -14.33
C ARG A 640 32.16 -8.94 -13.60
N CYS A 641 31.18 -8.26 -14.19
CA CYS A 641 29.83 -8.11 -13.64
C CYS A 641 29.12 -9.47 -13.49
N SER A 642 29.40 -10.41 -14.38
CA SER A 642 28.80 -11.75 -14.35
C SER A 642 29.56 -12.78 -13.51
N GLY A 643 30.74 -12.42 -12.97
CA GLY A 643 31.60 -13.32 -12.21
C GLY A 643 32.13 -14.50 -13.04
N ILE A 644 32.23 -14.36 -14.37
CA ILE A 644 32.67 -15.42 -15.29
C ILE A 644 34.19 -15.53 -15.23
N THR A 645 34.69 -16.73 -14.93
CA THR A 645 36.14 -16.95 -14.73
C THR A 645 36.87 -17.26 -16.03
N TYR A 646 36.21 -17.91 -17.00
CA TYR A 646 36.82 -18.34 -18.25
C TYR A 646 36.06 -17.80 -19.48
N VAL A 647 36.80 -17.39 -20.50
CA VAL A 647 36.25 -16.92 -21.78
C VAL A 647 36.95 -17.62 -22.93
N ALA A 648 36.19 -18.26 -23.82
CA ALA A 648 36.67 -18.90 -25.04
C ALA A 648 36.39 -18.02 -26.26
N LEU A 649 37.45 -17.42 -26.82
CA LEU A 649 37.41 -16.64 -28.05
C LEU A 649 37.57 -17.57 -29.26
N VAL A 650 36.56 -17.59 -30.13
CA VAL A 650 36.51 -18.42 -31.34
C VAL A 650 36.70 -17.53 -32.56
N SER A 651 37.81 -17.74 -33.28
CA SER A 651 38.15 -16.97 -34.49
C SER A 651 38.32 -17.88 -35.70
N HIS A 652 37.74 -17.48 -36.83
CA HIS A 652 37.94 -18.14 -38.12
C HIS A 652 39.41 -18.10 -38.57
N LYS A 653 40.19 -17.10 -38.15
CA LYS A 653 41.61 -16.95 -38.54
C LYS A 653 42.54 -17.96 -37.87
N GLU A 654 42.10 -18.63 -36.81
CA GLU A 654 42.98 -19.44 -35.94
C GLU A 654 42.91 -20.96 -36.19
N GLY A 655 42.21 -21.41 -37.25
CA GLY A 655 42.02 -22.83 -37.54
C GLY A 655 41.22 -23.53 -36.44
N SER A 656 41.50 -24.82 -36.15
CA SER A 656 40.83 -25.64 -35.11
C SER A 656 41.24 -25.31 -33.66
N HIS A 657 41.78 -24.13 -33.41
CA HIS A 657 42.22 -23.70 -32.08
C HIS A 657 41.26 -22.64 -31.52
N VAL A 658 41.11 -22.66 -30.20
CA VAL A 658 40.31 -21.71 -29.42
C VAL A 658 41.23 -21.03 -28.41
N LYS A 659 41.10 -19.71 -28.28
CA LYS A 659 41.83 -18.92 -27.27
C LYS A 659 41.01 -18.87 -26.00
N VAL A 660 41.52 -19.46 -24.93
CA VAL A 660 40.87 -19.42 -23.61
C VAL A 660 41.59 -18.41 -22.73
N LYS A 661 40.86 -17.37 -22.32
CA LYS A 661 41.29 -16.38 -21.33
C LYS A 661 40.73 -16.76 -19.97
N SER A 662 41.57 -16.74 -18.94
CA SER A 662 41.17 -16.88 -17.54
C SER A 662 41.32 -15.57 -16.79
N PHE A 663 40.32 -15.21 -16.00
CA PHE A 663 40.31 -14.04 -15.13
C PHE A 663 40.28 -14.51 -13.67
N GLU A 664 41.45 -14.78 -13.08
CA GLU A 664 41.58 -15.21 -11.68
C GLU A 664 42.32 -14.14 -10.87
N LYS A 665 41.65 -13.53 -9.87
CA LYS A 665 42.25 -12.65 -8.84
C LYS A 665 43.34 -11.70 -9.41
N ASP A 666 42.96 -10.88 -10.39
CA ASP A 666 43.79 -9.90 -11.12
C ASP A 666 44.88 -10.42 -12.08
N ARG A 667 45.01 -11.75 -12.27
CA ARG A 667 45.89 -12.34 -13.30
C ARG A 667 45.08 -12.79 -14.52
N GLN A 668 45.41 -12.19 -15.66
CA GLN A 668 44.94 -12.66 -16.96
C GLN A 668 45.92 -13.67 -17.53
N THR A 669 45.46 -14.89 -17.80
CA THR A 669 46.25 -15.88 -18.55
C THR A 669 45.51 -16.27 -19.81
N GLU A 670 46.23 -16.33 -20.93
CA GLU A 670 45.70 -16.72 -22.24
C GLU A 670 46.39 -18.01 -22.68
N LYS A 671 45.60 -19.02 -23.03
CA LYS A 671 46.10 -20.28 -23.57
C LYS A 671 45.40 -20.60 -24.88
N ARG A 672 46.17 -21.09 -25.85
CA ARG A 672 45.67 -21.59 -27.13
C ARG A 672 45.46 -23.09 -27.00
N ILE A 673 44.23 -23.56 -27.19
CA ILE A 673 43.83 -24.95 -26.94
C ILE A 673 43.18 -25.50 -28.21
N LEU A 674 43.39 -26.79 -28.51
CA LEU A 674 42.68 -27.47 -29.60
C LEU A 674 41.20 -27.62 -29.25
N GLU A 675 40.30 -27.52 -30.25
CA GLU A 675 38.87 -27.73 -30.04
C GLU A 675 38.53 -29.11 -29.44
N SER A 676 39.31 -30.15 -29.73
CA SER A 676 39.14 -31.49 -29.16
C SER A 676 39.43 -31.54 -27.66
N ASP A 677 40.42 -30.77 -27.22
CA ASP A 677 40.99 -30.86 -25.87
C ASP A 677 40.38 -29.81 -24.92
N LEU A 678 39.55 -28.91 -25.46
CA LEU A 678 38.89 -27.84 -24.72
C LEU A 678 38.02 -28.38 -23.58
N LEU A 679 37.27 -29.45 -23.83
CA LEU A 679 36.41 -30.08 -22.83
C LEU A 679 37.22 -30.66 -21.67
N ASP A 680 38.25 -31.45 -21.98
CA ASP A 680 39.11 -32.08 -20.99
C ASP A 680 39.88 -31.05 -20.15
N HIS A 681 40.36 -29.98 -20.80
CA HIS A 681 41.03 -28.88 -20.14
C HIS A 681 40.12 -28.17 -19.12
N LEU A 682 38.87 -27.88 -19.50
CA LEU A 682 37.90 -27.22 -18.63
C LEU A 682 37.49 -28.12 -17.47
N ILE A 683 37.23 -29.40 -17.72
CA ILE A 683 36.88 -30.36 -16.67
C ILE A 683 38.01 -30.48 -15.64
N GLN A 684 39.26 -30.51 -16.08
CA GLN A 684 40.42 -30.59 -15.19
C GLN A 684 40.56 -29.33 -14.31
N LYS A 685 40.41 -28.14 -14.92
CA LYS A 685 40.46 -26.84 -14.25
C LYS A 685 39.31 -26.62 -13.25
N LEU A 686 38.09 -27.01 -13.62
CA LEU A 686 36.91 -26.91 -12.76
C LEU A 686 37.00 -27.86 -11.56
N LYS A 687 37.52 -29.09 -11.75
CA LYS A 687 37.78 -30.03 -10.64
C LYS A 687 38.79 -29.49 -9.62
N THR A 688 39.87 -28.84 -10.07
CA THR A 688 40.84 -28.19 -9.16
C THR A 688 40.23 -27.05 -8.36
N LYS A 689 39.36 -26.23 -8.97
CA LYS A 689 38.67 -25.12 -8.29
C LYS A 689 37.74 -25.61 -7.14
N ILE A 690 37.03 -26.72 -7.37
CA ILE A 690 36.17 -27.37 -6.35
C ILE A 690 37.00 -27.94 -5.18
N CYS A 691 38.22 -28.41 -5.46
CA CYS A 691 39.11 -28.97 -4.45
C CYS A 691 39.76 -27.89 -3.58
N ASP A 692 40.18 -26.77 -4.18
CA ASP A 692 40.77 -25.63 -3.47
C ASP A 692 39.75 -24.90 -2.57
N GLU A 693 38.48 -24.81 -2.99
CA GLU A 693 37.40 -24.27 -2.15
C GLU A 693 37.06 -25.15 -0.94
N ARG A 694 37.33 -26.47 -1.01
CA ARG A 694 37.24 -27.38 0.14
C ARG A 694 38.46 -27.29 1.06
N CYS A 695 39.66 -27.21 0.49
CA CYS A 695 40.92 -27.23 1.25
C CYS A 695 41.21 -25.92 2.00
N SER A 696 40.77 -24.77 1.45
CA SER A 696 40.89 -23.45 2.11
C SER A 696 40.05 -23.34 3.39
N ARG A 697 39.07 -24.24 3.59
CA ARG A 697 38.15 -24.26 4.75
C ARG A 697 38.72 -25.06 5.93
N GLU A 698 39.69 -25.93 5.71
CA GLU A 698 40.32 -26.72 6.78
C GLU A 698 41.57 -26.03 7.38
N THR A 699 42.13 -25.03 6.69
CA THR A 699 43.36 -24.33 7.11
C THR A 699 43.11 -23.09 7.96
N SER A 700 41.87 -22.63 8.14
CA SER A 700 41.54 -21.46 8.97
C SER A 700 41.52 -21.73 10.48
N ASP A 701 41.66 -22.98 10.92
CA ASP A 701 41.65 -23.35 12.35
C ASP A 701 43.05 -23.32 13.02
N ASN A 702 44.11 -23.01 12.28
CA ASN A 702 45.45 -22.89 12.87
C ASN A 702 46.22 -21.76 12.20
N LEU A 703 46.31 -20.59 12.84
CA LEU A 703 47.53 -19.75 12.89
C LEU A 703 47.32 -18.56 13.84
N LEU A 704 48.13 -18.55 14.89
CA LEU A 704 48.29 -17.49 15.89
C LEU A 704 48.89 -16.22 15.25
N VAL A 705 48.36 -15.08 15.65
CA VAL A 705 48.83 -13.72 15.33
C VAL A 705 50.24 -13.48 15.89
N PRO A 706 51.14 -12.86 15.11
CA PRO A 706 52.04 -11.88 15.71
C PRO A 706 51.98 -10.52 15.01
N ASN A 707 51.91 -9.49 15.85
CA ASN A 707 52.05 -8.07 15.56
C ASN A 707 53.28 -7.75 14.70
N GLN A 708 53.14 -6.82 13.74
CA GLN A 708 54.22 -5.88 13.41
C GLN A 708 53.68 -4.46 13.14
N LYS A 709 54.34 -3.50 13.79
CA LYS A 709 54.18 -2.06 13.67
C LYS A 709 54.97 -1.53 12.46
N GLY A 710 54.37 -0.58 11.75
CA GLY A 710 55.02 0.64 11.23
C GLY A 710 55.74 0.57 9.87
N SER A 711 55.22 1.27 8.86
CA SER A 711 55.81 2.51 8.30
C SER A 711 55.12 2.92 6.99
N PHE A 712 55.11 4.23 6.75
CA PHE A 712 54.43 4.98 5.69
C PHE A 712 54.91 4.67 4.27
N THR A 713 54.02 4.81 3.28
CA THR A 713 54.27 5.63 2.07
C THR A 713 52.96 6.03 1.38
N ASN A 714 52.80 7.33 1.14
CA ASN A 714 51.81 7.90 0.25
C ASN A 714 52.05 7.44 -1.19
N THR A 715 51.04 6.87 -1.85
CA THR A 715 50.89 6.96 -3.30
C THR A 715 49.41 7.08 -3.66
N SER A 716 49.04 8.28 -4.08
CA SER A 716 47.84 8.62 -4.83
C SER A 716 47.86 7.93 -6.19
N GLY A 717 46.86 7.10 -6.48
CA GLY A 717 46.61 6.53 -7.80
C GLY A 717 45.11 6.42 -8.04
N VAL A 718 44.60 7.33 -8.87
CA VAL A 718 43.21 7.39 -9.35
C VAL A 718 42.99 6.26 -10.36
N PHE A 719 41.87 5.55 -10.26
CA PHE A 719 41.35 4.75 -11.38
C PHE A 719 39.87 5.10 -11.64
N GLU A 720 39.63 5.46 -12.89
CA GLU A 720 38.42 6.02 -13.47
C GLU A 720 37.34 4.94 -13.68
N SER A 721 36.08 5.30 -13.40
CA SER A 721 34.90 4.53 -13.80
C SER A 721 34.20 5.26 -14.94
N HIS A 722 34.24 4.68 -16.13
CA HIS A 722 33.54 5.18 -17.31
C HIS A 722 32.11 4.61 -17.35
N GLY A 723 31.19 5.30 -16.68
CA GLY A 723 29.86 5.55 -17.23
C GLY A 723 29.84 7.01 -17.68
N THR A 724 29.04 7.39 -18.67
CA THR A 724 28.92 8.80 -19.09
C THR A 724 28.46 9.63 -17.89
N LEU A 725 29.42 10.19 -17.15
CA LEU A 725 29.20 11.03 -15.99
C LEU A 725 28.48 12.27 -16.51
N VAL A 726 27.19 12.40 -16.20
CA VAL A 726 26.53 13.71 -16.23
C VAL A 726 27.24 14.54 -15.17
N VAL A 727 28.20 15.35 -15.63
CA VAL A 727 28.96 16.25 -14.79
C VAL A 727 27.99 17.34 -14.32
N PRO A 728 27.73 17.47 -13.01
CA PRO A 728 26.85 18.50 -12.48
C PRO A 728 27.44 19.88 -12.83
N ASN A 729 26.60 20.79 -13.30
CA ASN A 729 27.04 22.14 -13.65
C ASN A 729 27.21 22.94 -12.36
N VAL A 730 28.45 23.28 -12.00
CA VAL A 730 28.77 24.03 -10.77
C VAL A 730 29.05 25.48 -11.15
N SER A 731 28.23 26.41 -10.66
CA SER A 731 28.44 27.84 -10.80
C SER A 731 28.79 28.46 -9.44
N VAL A 732 29.89 29.23 -9.39
CA VAL A 732 30.33 29.92 -8.17
C VAL A 732 30.03 31.41 -8.28
N ILE A 733 29.17 31.91 -7.38
CA ILE A 733 28.94 33.35 -7.21
C ILE A 733 29.63 33.79 -5.93
N ALA A 734 30.66 34.62 -6.06
CA ALA A 734 31.39 35.19 -4.93
C ALA A 734 31.02 36.66 -4.70
N PRO A 735 31.10 37.16 -3.45
CA PRO A 735 30.80 38.55 -3.12
C PRO A 735 31.79 39.55 -3.75
N GLU A 736 32.98 39.08 -4.12
CA GLU A 736 34.00 39.86 -4.83
C GLU A 736 34.30 39.27 -6.21
N LYS A 737 34.76 40.11 -7.15
CA LYS A 737 35.17 39.65 -8.49
C LYS A 737 36.39 38.73 -8.40
N LEU A 738 36.14 37.43 -8.47
CA LEU A 738 37.19 36.42 -8.61
C LEU A 738 37.80 36.44 -10.01
N SER A 739 39.11 36.20 -10.10
CA SER A 739 39.76 35.89 -11.37
C SER A 739 39.23 34.57 -11.94
N ALA A 740 39.22 34.42 -13.26
CA ALA A 740 38.73 33.20 -13.93
C ALA A 740 39.44 31.93 -13.41
N SER A 741 40.74 32.02 -13.09
CA SER A 741 41.49 30.92 -12.49
C SER A 741 41.06 30.58 -11.06
N ALA A 742 40.70 31.59 -10.25
CA ALA A 742 40.27 31.36 -8.87
C ALA A 742 38.85 30.76 -8.83
N ARG A 743 37.95 31.23 -9.69
CA ARG A 743 36.59 30.69 -9.86
C ARG A 743 36.64 29.20 -10.26
N ARG A 744 37.43 28.86 -11.29
CA ARG A 744 37.58 27.47 -11.76
C ARG A 744 38.14 26.53 -10.70
N ARG A 745 39.07 27.01 -9.85
CA ARG A 745 39.57 26.22 -8.71
C ARG A 745 38.49 25.94 -7.68
N GLN A 746 37.64 26.93 -7.36
CA GLN A 746 36.56 26.77 -6.41
C GLN A 746 35.46 25.84 -6.95
N GLU A 747 35.11 25.94 -8.23
CA GLU A 747 34.18 25.03 -8.90
C GLU A 747 34.65 23.57 -8.80
N ILE A 748 35.93 23.32 -9.13
CA ILE A 748 36.54 21.98 -9.02
C ILE A 748 36.54 21.49 -7.56
N GLN A 749 36.83 22.37 -6.60
CA GLN A 749 36.86 22.02 -5.18
C GLN A 749 35.47 21.64 -4.65
N VAL A 750 34.44 22.39 -5.04
CA VAL A 750 33.04 22.09 -4.69
C VAL A 750 32.60 20.79 -5.35
N GLN A 751 32.90 20.60 -6.63
CA GLN A 751 32.60 19.39 -7.37
C GLN A 751 33.23 18.16 -6.70
N THR A 752 34.52 18.22 -6.35
CA THR A 752 35.25 17.13 -5.70
C THR A 752 34.65 16.79 -4.33
N ARG A 753 34.28 17.80 -3.54
CA ARG A 753 33.68 17.59 -2.21
C ARG A 753 32.28 16.99 -2.27
N LEU A 754 31.51 17.37 -3.28
CA LEU A 754 30.15 16.89 -3.45
C LEU A 754 30.08 15.60 -4.27
N GLN A 755 31.18 15.14 -4.86
CA GLN A 755 31.19 13.97 -5.74
C GLN A 755 30.60 12.72 -5.09
N THR A 756 30.92 12.45 -3.83
CA THR A 756 30.36 11.33 -3.05
C THR A 756 28.87 11.48 -2.74
N PHE A 757 28.39 12.72 -2.66
CA PHE A 757 26.97 13.01 -2.43
C PHE A 757 26.18 12.99 -3.74
N ILE A 758 26.76 13.48 -4.83
CA ILE A 758 26.16 13.52 -6.15
C ILE A 758 26.06 12.12 -6.74
N SER A 759 27.06 11.26 -6.54
CA SER A 759 26.99 9.85 -6.92
C SER A 759 25.85 9.11 -6.19
N SER A 760 25.46 9.57 -4.99
CA SER A 760 24.30 9.04 -4.27
C SER A 760 22.94 9.60 -4.77
N LEU A 761 22.94 10.77 -5.42
CA LEU A 761 21.76 11.44 -5.97
C LEU A 761 21.47 11.05 -7.43
N GLN A 762 22.48 10.61 -8.19
CA GLN A 762 22.43 10.26 -9.62
C GLN A 762 21.42 9.14 -9.99
N GLN A 763 20.68 8.58 -9.04
CA GLN A 763 19.62 7.60 -9.29
C GLN A 763 18.24 8.22 -9.62
N LYS A 764 18.06 9.55 -9.60
CA LYS A 764 16.69 10.14 -9.66
C LYS A 764 16.44 11.38 -10.53
N THR A 765 17.42 12.05 -11.13
CA THR A 765 17.18 13.30 -11.89
C THR A 765 18.16 13.50 -13.04
N SER A 766 17.67 13.97 -14.19
CA SER A 766 18.44 14.04 -15.44
C SER A 766 19.48 15.17 -15.50
N GLU A 767 19.35 16.26 -14.74
CA GLU A 767 20.35 17.34 -14.67
C GLU A 767 20.37 17.97 -13.27
N ILE A 768 21.55 18.09 -12.64
CA ILE A 768 21.73 18.72 -11.33
C ILE A 768 22.59 19.97 -11.51
N GLU A 769 22.02 21.14 -11.22
CA GLU A 769 22.74 22.42 -11.16
C GLU A 769 23.10 22.77 -9.71
N ILE A 770 24.36 23.15 -9.48
CA ILE A 770 24.89 23.43 -8.16
C ILE A 770 25.39 24.88 -8.12
N LEU A 771 24.67 25.71 -7.38
CA LEU A 771 25.07 27.09 -7.13
C LEU A 771 25.86 27.18 -5.81
N ALA A 772 27.14 27.49 -5.91
CA ALA A 772 28.03 27.70 -4.76
C ALA A 772 28.09 29.18 -4.38
N VAL A 773 27.66 29.49 -3.16
CA VAL A 773 27.55 30.86 -2.62
C VAL A 773 28.20 30.96 -1.23
N ASP A 774 28.74 32.14 -0.91
CA ASP A 774 29.29 32.49 0.39
C ASP A 774 28.23 33.19 1.25
N LEU A 775 27.26 32.40 1.73
CA LEU A 775 26.18 32.87 2.58
C LEU A 775 26.03 32.00 3.84
N PRO A 776 25.69 32.59 5.00
CA PRO A 776 25.31 31.81 6.18
C PRO A 776 24.11 30.90 5.88
N LYS A 777 24.11 29.70 6.48
CA LYS A 777 23.02 28.72 6.32
C LYS A 777 21.63 29.29 6.59
N ALA A 778 21.49 30.17 7.58
CA ALA A 778 20.22 30.83 7.91
C ALA A 778 19.68 31.67 6.73
N THR A 779 20.57 32.33 5.98
CA THR A 779 20.23 33.13 4.81
C THR A 779 19.73 32.27 3.65
N VAL A 780 20.40 31.14 3.41
CA VAL A 780 20.04 30.22 2.33
C VAL A 780 18.63 29.64 2.56
N ILE A 781 18.26 29.36 3.81
CA ILE A 781 16.91 28.89 4.15
C ILE A 781 15.84 29.94 3.79
N HIS A 782 16.14 31.24 3.89
CA HIS A 782 15.20 32.29 3.51
C HIS A 782 14.93 32.36 2.00
N PHE A 783 15.77 31.75 1.14
CA PHE A 783 15.47 31.65 -0.30
C PHE A 783 14.31 30.71 -0.60
N LEU A 784 13.90 29.87 0.36
CA LEU A 784 12.71 29.02 0.21
C LEU A 784 11.41 29.81 0.17
N SER A 785 11.41 31.09 0.59
CA SER A 785 10.24 31.97 0.52
C SER A 785 10.17 32.81 -0.76
N LEU A 786 11.04 32.56 -1.75
CA LEU A 786 10.95 33.20 -3.05
C LEU A 786 9.82 32.54 -3.86
N GLU A 787 8.91 33.35 -4.39
CA GLU A 787 7.81 32.88 -5.23
C GLU A 787 8.24 32.85 -6.70
N PHE A 788 8.21 31.66 -7.31
CA PHE A 788 8.66 31.42 -8.69
C PHE A 788 7.51 31.27 -9.69
N ASP A 789 6.27 31.10 -9.22
CA ASP A 789 5.10 30.75 -10.06
C ASP A 789 4.29 31.97 -10.56
N GLY A 790 4.81 33.19 -10.41
CA GLY A 790 4.19 34.45 -10.87
C GLY A 790 5.05 35.23 -11.88
N ASP A 791 4.52 36.35 -12.40
CA ASP A 791 5.27 37.26 -13.30
C ASP A 791 6.59 37.76 -12.66
N ARG A 792 7.59 38.14 -13.49
CA ARG A 792 8.90 38.67 -13.02
C ARG A 792 8.74 39.75 -11.94
N GLN A 793 7.68 40.57 -12.02
CA GLN A 793 7.38 41.61 -11.03
C GLN A 793 7.05 41.05 -9.62
N ALA A 794 6.38 39.90 -9.53
CA ALA A 794 6.08 39.23 -8.26
C ALA A 794 7.35 38.64 -7.64
N PHE A 795 8.20 38.00 -8.47
CA PHE A 795 9.53 37.54 -8.05
C PHE A 795 10.37 38.72 -7.52
N ASP A 796 10.48 39.81 -8.28
CA ASP A 796 11.23 41.01 -7.89
C ASP A 796 10.69 41.68 -6.62
N ALA A 797 9.38 41.55 -6.33
CA ALA A 797 8.80 42.01 -5.07
C ALA A 797 9.28 41.17 -3.88
N THR A 798 9.28 39.84 -4.00
CA THR A 798 9.79 38.94 -2.96
C THR A 798 11.30 39.07 -2.74
N VAL A 799 12.07 39.29 -3.81
CA VAL A 799 13.51 39.58 -3.73
C VAL A 799 13.77 40.91 -3.01
N ARG A 800 12.99 41.97 -3.30
CA ARG A 800 13.08 43.24 -2.55
C ARG A 800 12.75 43.09 -1.07
N GLN A 801 11.74 42.28 -0.74
CA GLN A 801 11.40 41.98 0.64
C GLN A 801 12.53 41.24 1.36
N LEU A 802 13.14 40.25 0.71
CA LEU A 802 14.30 39.51 1.20
C LEU A 802 15.50 40.44 1.43
N MET A 803 15.80 41.32 0.47
CA MET A 803 16.89 42.29 0.56
C MET A 803 16.67 43.35 1.65
N SER A 804 15.42 43.71 1.97
CA SER A 804 15.13 44.69 3.04
C SER A 804 15.62 44.26 4.43
N ARG A 805 15.85 42.95 4.62
CA ARG A 805 16.36 42.36 5.86
C ARG A 805 17.90 42.34 5.94
N TRP A 806 18.60 42.86 4.94
CA TRP A 806 20.06 42.74 4.80
C TRP A 806 20.79 44.09 4.69
N PRO A 807 22.08 44.17 5.10
CA PRO A 807 22.88 45.36 4.93
C PRO A 807 23.06 45.73 3.45
N LYS A 808 22.87 47.01 3.10
CA LYS A 808 22.94 47.54 1.73
C LYS A 808 24.21 47.12 0.95
N GLN A 809 25.33 46.93 1.64
CA GLN A 809 26.62 46.52 1.05
C GLN A 809 26.61 45.11 0.42
N ARG A 810 25.65 44.24 0.78
CA ARG A 810 25.52 42.87 0.23
C ARG A 810 24.28 42.66 -0.64
N CYS A 811 23.47 43.69 -0.84
CA CYS A 811 22.25 43.58 -1.65
C CYS A 811 22.56 43.25 -3.12
N SER A 812 23.62 43.80 -3.70
CA SER A 812 24.04 43.48 -5.08
C SER A 812 24.43 42.01 -5.25
N TYR A 813 25.09 41.42 -4.24
CA TYR A 813 25.48 40.02 -4.24
C TYR A 813 24.27 39.08 -4.10
N LEU A 814 23.34 39.40 -3.21
CA LEU A 814 22.10 38.66 -3.04
C LEU A 814 21.21 38.73 -4.28
N GLN A 815 21.16 39.89 -4.93
CA GLN A 815 20.41 40.09 -6.18
C GLN A 815 20.99 39.22 -7.30
N ALA A 816 22.32 39.20 -7.47
CA ALA A 816 22.98 38.33 -8.44
C ALA A 816 22.69 36.82 -8.21
N ILE A 817 22.62 36.39 -6.95
CA ILE A 817 22.24 35.00 -6.62
C ILE A 817 20.78 34.73 -6.98
N CYS A 818 19.86 35.65 -6.67
CA CYS A 818 18.44 35.48 -6.97
C CYS A 818 18.19 35.46 -8.49
N ASP A 819 18.87 36.33 -9.25
CA ASP A 819 18.78 36.36 -10.71
C ASP A 819 19.28 35.07 -11.35
N GLU A 820 20.40 34.50 -10.86
CA GLU A 820 20.91 33.22 -11.33
C GLU A 820 19.93 32.07 -11.02
N ILE A 821 19.38 32.03 -9.80
CA ILE A 821 18.37 31.01 -9.42
C ILE A 821 17.13 31.12 -10.32
N TYR A 822 16.70 32.34 -10.66
CA TYR A 822 15.57 32.58 -11.55
C TYR A 822 15.88 32.10 -12.99
N SER A 823 17.06 32.43 -13.54
CA SER A 823 17.51 31.94 -14.86
C SER A 823 17.55 30.42 -14.91
N ILE A 824 18.16 29.77 -13.91
CA ILE A 824 18.24 28.29 -13.83
C ILE A 824 16.84 27.65 -13.78
N LYS A 825 15.89 28.25 -13.05
CA LYS A 825 14.54 27.69 -12.92
C LYS A 825 13.60 27.97 -14.08
N MET A 826 13.76 29.11 -14.77
CA MET A 826 12.80 29.58 -15.78
C MET A 826 13.33 29.47 -17.22
N GLU A 827 14.63 29.63 -17.45
CA GLU A 827 15.23 29.57 -18.80
C GLU A 827 15.72 28.16 -19.20
N LYS A 828 15.98 27.27 -18.23
CA LYS A 828 16.39 25.86 -18.47
C LYS A 828 15.26 24.84 -18.25
N ARG A 829 14.00 25.28 -18.17
CA ARG A 829 12.83 24.44 -17.90
C ARG A 829 12.17 23.90 -19.16
#